data_AF-A0AA42ZGW2-F1
#
_entry.id   AF-A0AA42ZGW2-F1
#
_cell.length_a   1.000
_cell.length_b   1.000
_cell.length_c   1.000
_cell.angle_alpha   90.00
_cell.angle_beta   90.00
_cell.angle_gamma   90.00
#
_symmetry.space_group_name_H-M   'P 1'
#
loop_
_entity.id
_entity.type
_entity.pdbx_description
1 polymer ?
#
loop_
_entity_poly.entity_id
_entity_poly.type
_entity_poly.pdbx_seq_one_letter_code
_entity_poly.pdbx_strand_id
1 'polypeptide(L)'
;MRDFLRFMFSAADRDRIDPGSIIVEDTTVPPADQEGVPLQSMKISGTVIDPTAPAPQLRPLFPGETRFLAKAAMAANLPDWSDVDLTTATYNSWQTNGILEGTLRVIDQLPDVKKGLDEQGASLQEVPNIAWYSPVILSENFLYNTVANPPLSTRKKIKGPNSPVAVLPGSSNWPKHAVAWFLQGLYPHILRLGADATQDDIIRLDMPTIKMAADGSFDLYITMARSQPASDRKSHLFDDASPGIGRLWAAHSMNGIIPARHVYRELRNNLLDANLSHAVVDAILIDWPNARRYQPVRFTRTWLQTLASGKKVKNCSVYFPKQKIKVRNLADDSIRLEREIPAHGVVYVPVEPGETGANQPQVLIEISGNMKWLDGSTPNSWQFKGDTTPLLYHLETDQPHIILRLPMSQAMFEEPQPIKAPKGPRCTYLSFRRTVRALVDNRIAGGRLNRKPGKTSRPVRALITEAFGETGLSPANRRVRVIVKGRPPVAATDLNAAQEKLRRVLQPFFTAPAVAASAPGKDLTVADVGYYIWLSSVTIASHADTSPYFVNNVHFGRGGAGALVYLGLADGYAFDSNQLPSEIGNTVDDALGYYYRLATAMRDNLIEGAALQFWDESAQFEEVKQRRQPCPGEWCGHSLLFHSYKTSGGVRTGVNLVDQYSKRKKIQTSPFSGPDNNRRLKWDDFGANIWCAANWKE
;
A
#
# COMPACT_ATOMS: atom_id res chain seq x y z
N MET A 1 4.58 -24.99 17.73
CA MET A 1 5.66 -24.40 18.57
C MET A 1 5.22 -24.41 20.04
N ARG A 2 6.10 -24.20 21.02
CA ARG A 2 5.66 -24.00 22.43
C ARG A 2 4.99 -22.65 22.62
N ASP A 3 4.16 -22.52 23.65
CA ASP A 3 3.61 -21.22 24.05
C ASP A 3 4.67 -20.34 24.71
N PHE A 4 4.66 -19.07 24.33
CA PHE A 4 5.57 -18.05 24.85
C PHE A 4 4.88 -16.69 24.99
N LEU A 5 3.62 -16.57 24.55
CA LEU A 5 2.87 -15.34 24.71
C LEU A 5 2.54 -15.14 26.20
N ARG A 6 2.46 -13.89 26.64
CA ARG A 6 2.25 -13.56 28.05
C ARG A 6 1.04 -12.64 28.21
N PHE A 7 0.27 -12.89 29.27
CA PHE A 7 -0.59 -11.87 29.83
C PHE A 7 0.28 -10.76 30.46
N MET A 8 -0.19 -9.51 30.41
CA MET A 8 0.63 -8.34 30.79
C MET A 8 1.03 -8.30 32.28
N PHE A 9 0.28 -9.01 33.13
CA PHE A 9 0.53 -9.16 34.56
C PHE A 9 0.82 -10.61 34.91
N SER A 10 1.78 -10.84 35.81
CA SER A 10 2.06 -12.16 36.34
C SER A 10 0.88 -12.72 37.16
N ALA A 11 0.88 -14.02 37.45
CA ALA A 11 -0.10 -14.59 38.38
C ALA A 11 -0.08 -13.87 39.74
N ALA A 12 1.11 -13.69 40.31
CA ALA A 12 1.28 -13.00 41.59
C ALA A 12 0.86 -11.52 41.55
N ASP A 13 1.03 -10.82 40.43
CA ASP A 13 0.59 -9.43 40.30
C ASP A 13 -0.93 -9.32 40.18
N ARG A 14 -1.57 -10.25 39.46
CA ARG A 14 -3.03 -10.25 39.32
C ARG A 14 -3.74 -10.50 40.63
N ASP A 15 -3.20 -11.36 41.49
CA ASP A 15 -3.78 -11.63 42.82
C ASP A 15 -3.77 -10.40 43.74
N ARG A 16 -2.98 -9.37 43.39
CA ARG A 16 -2.87 -8.10 44.13
C ARG A 16 -3.71 -6.98 43.53
N ILE A 17 -4.33 -7.18 42.36
CA ILE A 17 -5.18 -6.17 41.71
C ILE A 17 -6.63 -6.43 42.12
N ASP A 18 -7.36 -5.38 42.54
CA ASP A 18 -8.79 -5.49 42.83
C ASP A 18 -9.56 -5.68 41.51
N PRO A 19 -10.15 -6.86 41.24
CA PRO A 19 -10.87 -7.08 39.99
C PRO A 19 -12.11 -6.19 39.84
N GLY A 20 -12.71 -5.74 40.94
CA GLY A 20 -13.89 -4.86 40.92
C GLY A 20 -13.56 -3.42 40.52
N SER A 21 -12.28 -3.03 40.62
CA SER A 21 -11.80 -1.70 40.24
C SER A 21 -11.45 -1.58 38.75
N ILE A 22 -11.41 -2.69 38.01
CA ILE A 22 -10.88 -2.72 36.65
C ILE A 22 -11.85 -2.05 35.68
N ILE A 23 -11.35 -1.06 34.96
CA ILE A 23 -12.03 -0.42 33.83
C ILE A 23 -11.16 -0.59 32.60
N VAL A 24 -11.76 -1.06 31.49
CA VAL A 24 -11.05 -1.17 30.21
C VAL A 24 -11.76 -0.36 29.15
N GLU A 25 -11.03 0.60 28.60
CA GLU A 25 -11.49 1.49 27.54
C GLU A 25 -10.61 1.31 26.31
N ASP A 26 -11.20 1.24 25.13
CA ASP A 26 -10.45 1.31 23.89
C ASP A 26 -10.45 2.77 23.39
N THR A 27 -9.26 3.35 23.17
CA THR A 27 -9.13 4.78 22.87
C THR A 27 -9.90 5.16 21.60
N THR A 28 -10.90 6.02 21.76
CA THR A 28 -11.71 6.59 20.66
C THR A 28 -11.23 7.98 20.24
N VAL A 29 -10.42 8.62 21.07
CA VAL A 29 -9.69 9.87 20.81
C VAL A 29 -8.27 9.69 21.34
N PRO A 30 -7.21 10.17 20.64
CA PRO A 30 -5.87 10.18 21.20
C PRO A 30 -5.85 11.01 22.50
N PRO A 31 -5.31 10.51 23.62
CA PRO A 31 -5.30 11.26 24.87
C PRO A 31 -4.44 12.52 24.71
N ALA A 32 -4.96 13.68 25.13
CA ALA A 32 -4.25 14.96 24.99
C ALA A 32 -2.94 15.01 25.81
N ASP A 33 -2.86 14.21 26.88
CA ASP A 33 -1.75 14.11 27.83
C ASP A 33 -0.79 12.95 27.54
N GLN A 34 -1.11 12.07 26.59
CA GLN A 34 -0.31 10.90 26.22
C GLN A 34 0.20 11.02 24.78
N GLU A 35 1.39 11.61 24.65
CA GLU A 35 2.05 11.80 23.36
C GLU A 35 2.24 10.45 22.64
N GLY A 36 1.76 10.38 21.40
CA GLY A 36 2.00 9.22 20.53
C GLY A 36 1.12 7.99 20.77
N VAL A 37 0.09 8.06 21.64
CA VAL A 37 -0.92 6.99 21.81
C VAL A 37 -2.01 7.13 20.74
N PRO A 38 -2.11 6.21 19.76
CA PRO A 38 -3.11 6.29 18.70
C PRO A 38 -4.48 5.75 19.14
N LEU A 39 -5.49 5.98 18.29
CA LEU A 39 -6.80 5.34 18.37
C LEU A 39 -6.69 3.82 18.44
N GLN A 40 -7.61 3.18 19.17
CA GLN A 40 -7.70 1.72 19.39
C GLN A 40 -6.56 1.14 20.21
N SER A 41 -5.86 1.97 20.97
CA SER A 41 -5.04 1.51 22.08
C SER A 41 -5.96 1.06 23.21
N MET A 42 -5.58 0.02 23.94
CA MET A 42 -6.34 -0.46 25.09
C MET A 42 -5.83 0.28 26.34
N LYS A 43 -6.69 1.03 27.01
CA LYS A 43 -6.46 1.60 28.34
C LYS A 43 -7.03 0.64 29.39
N ILE A 44 -6.22 0.29 30.36
CA ILE A 44 -6.61 -0.46 31.55
C ILE A 44 -6.40 0.45 32.75
N SER A 45 -7.45 0.67 33.52
CA SER A 45 -7.41 1.36 34.80
C SER A 45 -7.79 0.39 35.91
N GLY A 46 -7.23 0.56 37.10
CA GLY A 46 -7.57 -0.25 38.27
C GLY A 46 -6.77 0.16 39.50
N THR A 47 -6.94 -0.61 40.57
CA THR A 47 -6.31 -0.37 41.87
C THR A 47 -5.63 -1.63 42.38
N VAL A 48 -4.41 -1.47 42.91
CA VAL A 48 -3.71 -2.51 43.66
C VAL A 48 -4.23 -2.52 45.10
N ILE A 49 -4.63 -3.70 45.60
CA ILE A 49 -5.30 -3.90 46.90
C ILE A 49 -4.46 -3.36 48.07
N ASP A 50 -3.15 -3.59 48.02
CA ASP A 50 -2.19 -3.01 48.96
C ASP A 50 -1.32 -1.98 48.23
N PRO A 51 -1.61 -0.67 48.40
CA PRO A 51 -0.85 0.42 47.78
C PRO A 51 0.61 0.48 48.23
N THR A 52 0.94 -0.13 49.37
CA THR A 52 2.31 -0.14 49.91
C THR A 52 3.18 -1.23 49.29
N ALA A 53 2.56 -2.21 48.62
CA ALA A 53 3.26 -3.25 47.89
C ALA A 53 3.92 -2.68 46.62
N PRO A 54 4.98 -3.32 46.10
CA PRO A 54 5.61 -2.88 44.85
C PRO A 54 4.63 -2.87 43.67
N ALA A 55 4.74 -1.86 42.80
CA ALA A 55 3.92 -1.77 41.59
C ALA A 55 4.07 -3.04 40.71
N PRO A 56 2.98 -3.52 40.07
CA PRO A 56 3.03 -4.66 39.17
C PRO A 56 4.10 -4.53 38.07
N GLN A 57 4.83 -5.63 37.83
CA GLN A 57 5.80 -5.69 36.74
C GLN A 57 5.09 -5.95 35.41
N LEU A 58 5.55 -5.26 34.36
CA LEU A 58 5.03 -5.42 33.01
C LEU A 58 5.65 -6.64 32.33
N ARG A 59 4.79 -7.51 31.80
CA ARG A 59 5.20 -8.62 30.91
C ARG A 59 4.75 -8.32 29.48
N PRO A 60 5.68 -8.02 28.55
CA PRO A 60 5.33 -7.85 27.15
C PRO A 60 4.68 -9.11 26.58
N LEU A 61 3.75 -8.94 25.64
CA LEU A 61 3.02 -10.04 24.99
C LEU A 61 3.97 -11.07 24.39
N PHE A 62 5.08 -10.62 23.81
CA PHE A 62 6.12 -11.45 23.23
C PHE A 62 7.52 -10.88 23.56
N PRO A 63 8.55 -11.73 23.65
CA PRO A 63 9.93 -11.28 23.77
C PRO A 63 10.46 -10.69 22.47
N GLY A 64 11.49 -9.86 22.56
CA GLY A 64 12.07 -9.21 21.39
C GLY A 64 12.98 -8.04 21.73
N GLU A 65 13.19 -7.20 20.72
CA GLU A 65 13.96 -5.96 20.86
C GLU A 65 13.15 -4.93 21.65
N THR A 66 13.63 -4.55 22.83
CA THR A 66 13.02 -3.53 23.69
C THR A 66 13.75 -2.19 23.59
N ARG A 67 12.98 -1.10 23.52
CA ARG A 67 13.47 0.28 23.58
C ARG A 67 12.60 1.08 24.51
N PHE A 68 13.23 2.00 25.24
CA PHE A 68 12.52 3.00 26.02
C PHE A 68 12.35 4.28 25.19
N LEU A 69 11.15 4.83 25.21
CA LEU A 69 10.84 6.14 24.65
C LEU A 69 10.48 7.05 25.84
N ALA A 70 11.41 7.92 26.22
CA ALA A 70 11.21 8.84 27.33
C ALA A 70 10.07 9.82 27.01
N LYS A 71 9.32 10.21 28.04
CA LYS A 71 8.34 11.30 27.94
C LYS A 71 9.03 12.60 27.51
N ALA A 72 8.41 13.41 26.63
CA ALA A 72 9.04 14.60 26.08
C ALA A 72 9.61 15.57 27.13
N ALA A 73 8.91 15.74 28.26
CA ALA A 73 9.37 16.56 29.39
C ALA A 73 10.71 16.11 30.00
N MET A 74 11.09 14.84 29.82
CA MET A 74 12.34 14.26 30.31
C MET A 74 13.44 14.18 29.27
N ALA A 75 13.09 14.17 27.98
CA ALA A 75 14.03 13.84 26.90
C ALA A 75 15.25 14.77 26.84
N ALA A 76 15.13 16.01 27.33
CA ALA A 76 16.21 16.99 27.39
C ALA A 76 17.21 16.77 28.54
N ASN A 77 16.84 16.01 29.58
CA ASN A 77 17.60 15.87 30.84
C ASN A 77 18.10 14.44 31.09
N LEU A 78 18.11 13.60 30.06
CA LEU A 78 18.61 12.23 30.19
C LEU A 78 20.15 12.22 30.34
N PRO A 79 20.71 11.36 31.22
CA PRO A 79 22.14 11.35 31.50
C PRO A 79 22.95 10.92 30.26
N ASP A 80 24.16 11.47 30.12
CA ASP A 80 25.17 10.88 29.23
C ASP A 80 25.87 9.71 29.93
N TRP A 81 26.58 8.87 29.17
CA TRP A 81 27.27 7.69 29.70
C TRP A 81 28.31 8.04 30.77
N SER A 82 28.90 9.24 30.72
CA SER A 82 29.86 9.72 31.73
C SER A 82 29.21 9.97 33.08
N ASP A 83 27.92 10.34 33.08
CA ASP A 83 27.15 10.68 34.26
C ASP A 83 26.50 9.43 34.89
N VAL A 84 26.60 8.29 34.20
CA VAL A 84 26.15 7.00 34.71
C VAL A 84 27.20 6.39 35.61
N ASP A 85 26.96 6.48 36.92
CA ASP A 85 27.54 5.57 37.89
C ASP A 85 26.46 4.61 38.38
N LEU A 86 26.70 3.30 38.32
CA LEU A 86 25.68 2.26 38.56
C LEU A 86 25.43 2.10 40.07
N THR A 87 24.96 3.18 40.71
CA THR A 87 24.73 3.29 42.15
C THR A 87 23.35 3.85 42.43
N THR A 88 22.78 3.50 43.58
CA THR A 88 21.47 4.01 44.02
C THR A 88 21.43 5.54 44.11
N ALA A 89 22.53 6.18 44.51
CA ALA A 89 22.61 7.64 44.58
C ALA A 89 22.46 8.29 43.19
N THR A 90 23.10 7.71 42.17
CA THR A 90 22.98 8.17 40.79
C THR A 90 21.58 7.89 40.22
N TYR A 91 21.02 6.72 40.49
CA TYR A 91 19.64 6.42 40.10
C TYR A 91 18.64 7.43 40.67
N ASN A 92 18.76 7.74 41.96
CA ASN A 92 17.90 8.71 42.65
C ASN A 92 18.05 10.13 42.09
N SER A 93 19.25 10.53 41.64
CA SER A 93 19.45 11.85 41.04
C SER A 93 18.72 11.99 39.69
N TRP A 94 18.60 10.91 38.93
CA TRP A 94 17.78 10.91 37.71
C TRP A 94 16.29 11.03 38.02
N GLN A 95 15.81 10.36 39.08
CA GLN A 95 14.42 10.51 39.53
C GLN A 95 14.10 11.94 39.97
N THR A 96 15.06 12.65 40.59
CA THR A 96 14.88 14.07 40.96
C THR A 96 14.84 15.02 39.76
N ASN A 97 15.42 14.62 38.62
CA ASN A 97 15.29 15.32 37.34
C ASN A 97 14.03 14.90 36.55
N GLY A 98 13.17 14.07 37.16
CA GLY A 98 11.91 13.52 36.64
C GLY A 98 11.78 12.02 36.92
N ILE A 99 10.58 11.53 37.27
CA ILE A 99 10.31 10.08 37.38
C ILE A 99 10.65 9.44 36.03
N LEU A 100 11.47 8.37 35.97
CA LEU A 100 11.86 7.63 34.75
C LEU A 100 10.67 6.94 34.06
N GLU A 101 9.75 7.78 33.61
CA GLU A 101 8.44 7.48 33.05
C GLU A 101 8.52 7.59 31.53
N GLY A 102 7.96 6.61 30.85
CA GLY A 102 7.87 6.66 29.40
C GLY A 102 7.13 5.47 28.82
N THR A 103 7.46 5.16 27.58
CA THR A 103 6.86 4.04 26.85
C THR A 103 7.89 2.93 26.62
N LEU A 104 7.57 1.70 27.02
CA LEU A 104 8.34 0.52 26.62
C LEU A 104 7.82 0.01 25.28
N ARG A 105 8.71 -0.03 24.28
CA ARG A 105 8.42 -0.53 22.94
C ARG A 105 9.12 -1.86 22.70
N VAL A 106 8.40 -2.88 22.22
CA VAL A 106 8.92 -4.24 21.99
C VAL A 106 8.66 -4.67 20.54
N ILE A 107 9.69 -5.13 19.81
CA ILE A 107 9.57 -5.67 18.42
C ILE A 107 10.02 -7.14 18.34
N ASP A 108 9.30 -7.95 17.56
CA ASP A 108 9.64 -9.33 17.20
C ASP A 108 10.87 -9.50 16.27
N GLN A 109 12.07 -9.13 16.72
CA GLN A 109 13.29 -9.26 15.88
C GLN A 109 13.89 -10.69 15.86
N LEU A 110 13.34 -11.64 16.63
CA LEU A 110 13.88 -12.99 16.75
C LEU A 110 13.16 -13.97 15.80
N PRO A 111 13.88 -14.76 14.97
CA PRO A 111 13.27 -15.66 13.98
C PRO A 111 12.26 -16.65 14.59
N ASP A 112 12.58 -17.22 15.75
CA ASP A 112 11.71 -18.20 16.42
C ASP A 112 10.45 -17.54 16.99
N VAL A 113 10.58 -16.36 17.61
CA VAL A 113 9.44 -15.56 18.07
C VAL A 113 8.52 -15.22 16.90
N LYS A 114 9.11 -14.76 15.79
CA LYS A 114 8.35 -14.40 14.59
C LYS A 114 7.57 -15.59 14.03
N LYS A 115 8.23 -16.73 13.88
CA LYS A 115 7.58 -17.96 13.40
C LYS A 115 6.47 -18.39 14.37
N GLY A 116 6.70 -18.28 15.68
CA GLY A 116 5.72 -18.60 16.70
C GLY A 116 4.52 -17.67 16.71
N LEU A 117 4.75 -16.37 16.57
CA LEU A 117 3.69 -15.37 16.42
C LEU A 117 2.85 -15.64 15.17
N ASP A 118 3.50 -15.95 14.03
CA ASP A 118 2.80 -16.29 12.79
C ASP A 118 1.96 -17.59 12.95
N GLU A 119 2.40 -18.56 13.75
CA GLU A 119 1.67 -19.82 14.04
C GLU A 119 0.51 -19.62 15.04
N GLN A 120 0.78 -19.02 16.20
CA GLN A 120 -0.21 -18.79 17.26
C GLN A 120 -1.22 -17.69 16.93
N GLY A 121 -0.83 -16.74 16.09
CA GLY A 121 -1.68 -15.65 15.62
C GLY A 121 -2.44 -15.96 14.33
N ALA A 122 -2.55 -17.22 13.91
CA ALA A 122 -3.19 -17.59 12.65
C ALA A 122 -4.67 -17.17 12.54
N SER A 123 -5.37 -16.99 13.67
CA SER A 123 -6.74 -16.47 13.74
C SER A 123 -6.84 -14.97 13.41
N LEU A 124 -5.77 -14.21 13.66
CA LEU A 124 -5.74 -12.77 13.40
C LEU A 124 -5.65 -12.49 11.89
N GLN A 125 -6.31 -11.41 11.46
CA GLN A 125 -6.14 -10.89 10.11
C GLN A 125 -4.72 -10.41 9.85
N GLU A 126 -4.15 -9.71 10.82
CA GLU A 126 -2.76 -9.31 10.85
C GLU A 126 -2.17 -9.62 12.22
N VAL A 127 -1.07 -10.36 12.23
CA VAL A 127 -0.33 -10.66 13.46
C VAL A 127 0.50 -9.42 13.84
N PRO A 128 0.37 -8.90 15.07
CA PRO A 128 1.19 -7.79 15.53
C PRO A 128 2.63 -8.26 15.69
N ASN A 129 3.54 -7.35 15.42
CA ASN A 129 4.98 -7.61 15.47
C ASN A 129 5.71 -6.55 16.30
N ILE A 130 4.94 -5.60 16.84
CA ILE A 130 5.38 -4.54 17.71
C ILE A 130 4.29 -4.18 18.73
N ALA A 131 4.69 -3.90 19.97
CA ALA A 131 3.83 -3.43 21.04
C ALA A 131 4.46 -2.25 21.78
N TRP A 132 3.63 -1.35 22.30
CA TRP A 132 4.00 -0.23 23.17
C TRP A 132 3.18 -0.29 24.45
N TYR A 133 3.84 -0.02 25.57
CA TYR A 133 3.25 -0.01 26.90
C TYR A 133 3.59 1.32 27.57
N SER A 134 2.60 2.06 28.01
CA SER A 134 2.77 3.40 28.58
C SER A 134 1.67 3.71 29.60
N PRO A 135 1.93 4.51 30.64
CA PRO A 135 3.24 4.84 31.17
C PRO A 135 3.87 3.63 31.90
N VAL A 136 5.19 3.48 31.77
CA VAL A 136 5.99 2.55 32.58
C VAL A 136 7.03 3.30 33.38
N ILE A 137 7.45 2.74 34.51
CA ILE A 137 8.56 3.24 35.33
C ILE A 137 9.74 2.26 35.20
N LEU A 138 10.94 2.79 34.92
CA LEU A 138 12.17 2.01 34.94
C LEU A 138 12.74 1.94 36.36
N SER A 139 12.74 0.74 36.94
CA SER A 139 13.35 0.48 38.25
C SER A 139 14.88 0.46 38.18
N GLU A 140 15.54 0.71 39.31
CA GLU A 140 16.99 0.57 39.46
C GLU A 140 17.44 -0.84 39.06
N ASN A 141 16.75 -1.86 39.59
CA ASN A 141 17.02 -3.27 39.29
C ASN A 141 16.92 -3.58 37.79
N PHE A 142 15.89 -3.08 37.10
CA PHE A 142 15.79 -3.22 35.65
C PHE A 142 16.99 -2.60 34.94
N LEU A 143 17.37 -1.37 35.27
CA LEU A 143 18.48 -0.70 34.61
C LEU A 143 19.82 -1.39 34.88
N TYR A 144 20.08 -1.79 36.12
CA TYR A 144 21.40 -2.26 36.54
C TYR A 144 21.58 -3.78 36.38
N ASN A 145 20.54 -4.58 36.63
CA ASN A 145 20.62 -6.04 36.49
C ASN A 145 20.26 -6.49 35.06
N THR A 146 19.25 -5.87 34.44
CA THR A 146 18.77 -6.28 33.12
C THR A 146 19.51 -5.57 31.99
N VAL A 147 19.58 -4.22 32.01
CA VAL A 147 20.13 -3.44 30.89
C VAL A 147 21.66 -3.34 30.93
N ALA A 148 22.25 -3.06 32.10
CA ALA A 148 23.69 -2.89 32.26
C ALA A 148 24.45 -4.23 32.25
N ASN A 149 23.80 -5.31 32.72
CA ASN A 149 24.41 -6.62 32.92
C ASN A 149 23.73 -7.78 32.17
N PRO A 150 23.38 -7.64 30.88
CA PRO A 150 22.90 -8.78 30.12
C PRO A 150 24.04 -9.80 29.93
N PRO A 151 23.71 -11.08 29.68
CA PRO A 151 24.70 -12.12 29.40
C PRO A 151 25.72 -11.66 28.35
N LEU A 152 27.00 -11.94 28.56
CA LEU A 152 28.06 -11.46 27.66
C LEU A 152 27.81 -11.88 26.20
N SER A 153 27.22 -13.06 25.99
CA SER A 153 26.86 -13.60 24.66
C SER A 153 25.79 -12.81 23.92
N THR A 154 25.02 -11.94 24.61
CA THR A 154 24.00 -11.09 23.99
C THR A 154 24.43 -9.65 23.82
N ARG A 155 25.52 -9.24 24.48
CA ARG A 155 26.08 -7.90 24.33
C ARG A 155 26.50 -7.68 22.89
N LYS A 156 25.98 -6.61 22.30
CA LYS A 156 26.37 -6.15 20.96
C LYS A 156 27.28 -4.94 21.08
N LYS A 157 28.10 -4.72 20.04
CA LYS A 157 28.80 -3.45 19.86
C LYS A 157 27.76 -2.33 19.83
N ILE A 158 27.97 -1.29 20.63
CA ILE A 158 27.06 -0.14 20.67
C ILE A 158 27.75 1.07 20.05
N LYS A 159 27.02 1.81 19.20
CA LYS A 159 27.53 3.03 18.57
C LYS A 159 26.49 4.12 18.75
N GLY A 160 26.87 5.19 19.44
CA GLY A 160 26.06 6.39 19.61
C GLY A 160 26.06 7.24 18.33
N PRO A 161 25.05 8.11 18.14
CA PRO A 161 24.90 8.95 16.95
C PRO A 161 26.10 9.85 16.68
N ASN A 162 26.82 10.28 17.73
CA ASN A 162 27.98 11.16 17.64
C ASN A 162 29.31 10.50 18.05
N SER A 163 29.33 9.18 18.29
CA SER A 163 30.55 8.49 18.68
C SER A 163 31.27 7.90 17.45
N PRO A 164 32.53 8.32 17.16
CA PRO A 164 33.29 7.76 16.04
C PRO A 164 33.71 6.31 16.30
N VAL A 165 33.79 5.89 17.57
CA VAL A 165 34.26 4.56 17.99
C VAL A 165 33.10 3.77 18.61
N ALA A 166 32.88 2.55 18.13
CA ALA A 166 31.90 1.65 18.73
C ALA A 166 32.44 1.08 20.05
N VAL A 167 31.61 1.07 21.09
CA VAL A 167 31.93 0.45 22.38
C VAL A 167 31.76 -1.05 22.26
N LEU A 168 32.85 -1.79 22.49
CA LEU A 168 32.88 -3.25 22.37
C LEU A 168 32.23 -3.93 23.59
N PRO A 169 31.58 -5.09 23.41
CA PRO A 169 30.92 -5.86 24.48
C PRO A 169 31.73 -6.11 25.77
N GLY A 170 33.04 -6.27 25.64
CA GLY A 170 33.96 -6.53 26.75
C GLY A 170 34.54 -5.28 27.42
N SER A 171 34.18 -4.08 26.97
CA SER A 171 34.64 -2.83 27.60
C SER A 171 34.05 -2.67 28.99
N SER A 172 34.85 -2.21 29.95
CA SER A 172 34.40 -1.88 31.32
C SER A 172 33.35 -0.76 31.33
N ASN A 173 33.38 0.13 30.34
CA ASN A 173 32.42 1.22 30.20
C ASN A 173 31.16 0.82 29.41
N TRP A 174 31.10 -0.40 28.89
CA TRP A 174 29.94 -0.89 28.13
C TRP A 174 28.62 -0.80 28.94
N PRO A 175 28.56 -1.19 30.23
CA PRO A 175 27.34 -1.10 31.03
C PRO A 175 26.79 0.34 31.16
N LYS A 176 27.69 1.31 31.37
CA LYS A 176 27.34 2.74 31.46
C LYS A 176 26.72 3.26 30.16
N HIS A 177 27.33 2.91 29.02
CA HIS A 177 26.79 3.24 27.70
C HIS A 177 25.45 2.55 27.42
N ALA A 178 25.30 1.29 27.81
CA ALA A 178 24.06 0.54 27.62
C ALA A 178 22.89 1.21 28.35
N VAL A 179 23.08 1.63 29.61
CA VAL A 179 22.05 2.34 30.40
C VAL A 179 21.74 3.70 29.81
N ALA A 180 22.74 4.58 29.64
CA ALA A 180 22.52 5.93 29.12
C ALA A 180 21.81 5.92 27.75
N TRP A 181 22.27 5.07 26.83
CA TRP A 181 21.68 4.99 25.50
C TRP A 181 20.37 4.20 25.47
N PHE A 182 20.08 3.33 26.44
CA PHE A 182 18.75 2.74 26.58
C PHE A 182 17.74 3.82 27.00
N LEU A 183 18.10 4.66 27.98
CA LEU A 183 17.28 5.79 28.44
C LEU A 183 16.98 6.77 27.29
N GLN A 184 17.97 7.01 26.41
CA GLN A 184 17.82 7.84 25.22
C GLN A 184 17.13 7.13 24.03
N GLY A 185 16.71 5.87 24.18
CA GLY A 185 16.08 5.07 23.13
C GLY A 185 17.01 4.63 21.98
N LEU A 186 18.32 4.87 22.11
CA LEU A 186 19.35 4.60 21.12
C LEU A 186 19.83 3.14 21.17
N TYR A 187 19.98 2.58 22.37
CA TYR A 187 20.36 1.18 22.59
C TYR A 187 19.12 0.30 22.79
N PRO A 188 18.91 -0.71 21.93
CA PRO A 188 17.91 -1.72 22.17
C PRO A 188 18.42 -2.86 23.06
N HIS A 189 17.67 -3.21 24.10
CA HIS A 189 17.88 -4.44 24.84
C HIS A 189 17.11 -5.60 24.16
N ILE A 190 17.54 -6.85 24.34
CA ILE A 190 16.90 -8.01 23.67
C ILE A 190 16.44 -9.00 24.73
N LEU A 191 15.12 -9.17 24.85
CA LEU A 191 14.51 -10.24 25.62
C LEU A 191 14.44 -11.49 24.74
N ARG A 192 14.99 -12.60 25.18
CA ARG A 192 15.04 -13.86 24.43
C ARG A 192 14.09 -14.89 24.98
N LEU A 193 13.78 -15.85 24.11
CA LEU A 193 13.19 -17.11 24.51
C LEU A 193 14.26 -18.01 25.16
N GLY A 194 13.92 -18.60 26.29
CA GLY A 194 14.69 -19.68 26.91
C GLY A 194 14.33 -21.04 26.34
N ALA A 195 14.93 -22.09 26.92
CA ALA A 195 14.59 -23.47 26.57
C ALA A 195 13.12 -23.80 26.85
N ASP A 196 12.57 -23.23 27.93
CA ASP A 196 11.17 -23.34 28.35
C ASP A 196 10.64 -21.98 28.85
N ALA A 197 9.35 -21.94 29.23
CA ALA A 197 8.67 -20.72 29.65
C ALA A 197 9.27 -20.05 30.91
N THR A 198 9.87 -20.84 31.82
CA THR A 198 10.51 -20.32 33.05
C THR A 198 11.88 -19.71 32.77
N GLN A 199 12.49 -20.11 31.65
CA GLN A 199 13.80 -19.62 31.21
C GLN A 199 13.72 -18.42 30.25
N ASP A 200 12.51 -17.97 29.92
CA ASP A 200 12.32 -16.75 29.11
C ASP A 200 12.87 -15.53 29.85
N ASP A 201 13.58 -14.65 29.14
CA ASP A 201 14.18 -13.45 29.76
C ASP A 201 13.10 -12.56 30.41
N ILE A 202 11.86 -12.55 29.88
CA ILE A 202 10.70 -11.84 30.48
C ILE A 202 10.36 -12.35 31.89
N ILE A 203 10.72 -13.59 32.23
CA ILE A 203 10.46 -14.20 33.54
C ILE A 203 11.67 -14.07 34.46
N ARG A 204 12.88 -14.24 33.90
CA ARG A 204 14.11 -14.29 34.69
C ARG A 204 14.70 -12.93 35.05
N LEU A 205 14.43 -11.92 34.24
CA LEU A 205 15.01 -10.59 34.40
C LEU A 205 14.00 -9.67 35.08
N ASP A 206 14.51 -8.71 35.85
CA ASP A 206 13.70 -7.60 36.32
C ASP A 206 13.09 -6.90 35.10
N MET A 207 11.83 -6.51 35.20
CA MET A 207 11.06 -5.83 34.16
C MET A 207 10.57 -4.46 34.64
N PRO A 208 10.32 -3.50 33.74
CA PRO A 208 9.71 -2.21 34.12
C PRO A 208 8.35 -2.42 34.80
N THR A 209 7.98 -1.52 35.70
CA THR A 209 6.67 -1.58 36.37
C THR A 209 5.68 -0.64 35.71
N ILE A 210 4.40 -0.88 35.93
CA ILE A 210 3.39 0.14 35.61
C ILE A 210 3.57 1.36 36.51
N LYS A 211 3.13 2.53 36.04
CA LYS A 211 3.02 3.70 36.91
C LYS A 211 1.85 3.52 37.86
N MET A 212 2.13 3.53 39.16
CA MET A 212 1.14 3.41 40.23
C MET A 212 1.18 4.68 41.09
N ALA A 213 0.01 5.22 41.42
CA ALA A 213 -0.13 6.33 42.36
C ALA A 213 -0.04 5.84 43.82
N ALA A 214 0.06 6.77 44.77
CA ALA A 214 0.22 6.46 46.19
C ALA A 214 -1.00 5.74 46.80
N ASP A 215 -2.17 5.85 46.17
CA ASP A 215 -3.41 5.16 46.55
C ASP A 215 -3.54 3.78 45.87
N GLY A 216 -2.52 3.33 45.13
CA GLY A 216 -2.52 2.06 44.42
C GLY A 216 -3.23 2.11 43.06
N SER A 217 -3.80 3.25 42.67
CA SER A 217 -4.44 3.41 41.36
C SER A 217 -3.41 3.43 40.22
N PHE A 218 -3.78 2.93 39.06
CA PHE A 218 -2.93 2.94 37.87
C PHE A 218 -3.72 3.08 36.58
N ASP A 219 -3.04 3.60 35.56
CA ASP A 219 -3.48 3.60 34.17
C ASP A 219 -2.38 2.94 33.30
N LEU A 220 -2.77 2.02 32.44
CA LEU A 220 -1.87 1.36 31.48
C LEU A 220 -2.50 1.37 30.08
N TYR A 221 -1.82 2.03 29.14
CA TYR A 221 -2.09 2.01 27.71
C TYR A 221 -1.24 0.95 27.03
N ILE A 222 -1.89 0.11 26.24
CA ILE A 222 -1.25 -0.89 25.39
C ILE A 222 -1.65 -0.63 23.94
N THR A 223 -0.66 -0.36 23.10
CA THR A 223 -0.82 -0.23 21.66
C THR A 223 -0.12 -1.37 20.96
N MET A 224 -0.76 -1.97 19.96
CA MET A 224 -0.15 -3.01 19.13
C MET A 224 -0.22 -2.61 17.67
N ALA A 225 0.78 -3.02 16.90
CA ALA A 225 0.79 -2.76 15.47
C ALA A 225 1.51 -3.86 14.70
N ARG A 226 1.33 -3.82 13.38
CA ARG A 226 2.24 -4.47 12.44
C ARG A 226 3.04 -3.41 11.69
N SER A 227 4.33 -3.34 12.02
CA SER A 227 5.32 -2.53 11.34
C SER A 227 6.02 -3.35 10.27
N GLN A 228 5.90 -2.93 9.00
CA GLN A 228 6.62 -3.59 7.92
C GLN A 228 6.90 -2.61 6.76
N PRO A 229 8.01 -2.80 6.00
CA PRO A 229 8.37 -1.87 4.94
C PRO A 229 7.37 -1.88 3.78
N ALA A 230 7.35 -0.79 3.04
CA ALA A 230 6.53 -0.65 1.84
C ALA A 230 6.86 -1.72 0.81
N SER A 231 5.85 -2.39 0.25
CA SER A 231 6.08 -3.39 -0.81
C SER A 231 6.33 -2.73 -2.18
N ASP A 232 5.74 -1.56 -2.38
CA ASP A 232 5.64 -0.88 -3.68
C ASP A 232 6.57 0.35 -3.82
N ARG A 233 6.99 0.98 -2.73
CA ARG A 233 7.92 2.13 -2.75
C ARG A 233 9.08 1.98 -1.77
N LYS A 234 9.87 3.06 -1.60
CA LYS A 234 10.89 3.19 -0.56
C LYS A 234 10.20 3.60 0.75
N SER A 235 10.64 3.05 1.87
CA SER A 235 10.01 3.27 3.18
C SER A 235 10.10 4.72 3.70
N HIS A 236 10.99 5.58 3.17
CA HIS A 236 11.04 6.99 3.58
C HIS A 236 9.76 7.76 3.23
N LEU A 237 8.97 7.27 2.28
CA LEU A 237 7.69 7.91 1.95
C LEU A 237 6.63 7.74 3.06
N PHE A 238 6.84 6.84 4.02
CA PHE A 238 6.03 6.81 5.24
C PHE A 238 6.40 7.97 6.17
N ASP A 239 7.66 8.41 6.17
CA ASP A 239 8.11 9.55 6.96
C ASP A 239 7.45 10.82 6.43
N ASP A 240 7.35 10.97 5.10
CA ASP A 240 6.60 12.06 4.44
C ASP A 240 5.10 12.05 4.79
N ALA A 241 4.52 10.88 5.06
CA ALA A 241 3.14 10.72 5.48
C ALA A 241 2.97 10.90 7.00
N SER A 242 4.04 11.11 7.75
CA SER A 242 4.03 11.30 9.21
C SER A 242 5.04 12.37 9.61
N PRO A 243 4.90 13.61 9.09
CA PRO A 243 5.88 14.66 9.31
C PRO A 243 6.05 14.95 10.80
N GLY A 244 7.29 14.94 11.27
CA GLY A 244 7.64 15.18 12.68
C GLY A 244 7.45 13.99 13.62
N ILE A 245 6.82 12.89 13.17
CA ILE A 245 6.67 11.68 13.97
C ILE A 245 7.83 10.73 13.66
N GLY A 246 8.58 10.31 14.67
CA GLY A 246 9.63 9.31 14.49
C GLY A 246 9.09 7.90 14.26
N ARG A 247 9.79 7.08 13.47
CA ARG A 247 9.41 5.67 13.17
C ARG A 247 9.23 4.77 14.39
N LEU A 248 9.83 5.14 15.52
CA LEU A 248 9.73 4.39 16.77
C LEU A 248 8.36 4.59 17.44
N TRP A 249 7.67 5.68 17.17
CA TRP A 249 6.37 6.00 17.76
C TRP A 249 5.23 5.23 17.09
N ALA A 250 4.24 4.84 17.89
CA ALA A 250 3.10 4.05 17.42
C ALA A 250 2.30 4.79 16.33
N ALA A 251 2.15 6.11 16.45
CA ALA A 251 1.40 6.95 15.51
C ALA A 251 2.03 7.06 14.10
N HIS A 252 3.27 6.60 13.88
CA HIS A 252 3.91 6.68 12.57
C HIS A 252 3.18 5.80 11.54
N SER A 253 2.94 6.32 10.33
CA SER A 253 2.15 5.66 9.27
C SER A 253 2.63 4.27 8.83
N MET A 254 3.90 3.94 9.09
CA MET A 254 4.46 2.61 8.84
C MET A 254 3.97 1.54 9.84
N ASN A 255 3.47 1.97 11.00
CA ASN A 255 3.01 1.14 12.09
C ASN A 255 1.48 1.05 11.99
N GLY A 256 0.98 0.00 11.35
CA GLY A 256 -0.46 -0.18 11.23
C GLY A 256 -1.06 -0.75 12.52
N ILE A 257 -1.85 0.06 13.22
CA ILE A 257 -2.41 -0.26 14.53
C ILE A 257 -3.44 -1.39 14.45
N ILE A 258 -3.34 -2.32 15.39
CA ILE A 258 -4.26 -3.42 15.62
C ILE A 258 -4.80 -3.25 17.06
N PRO A 259 -6.13 -3.32 17.30
CA PRO A 259 -6.68 -3.15 18.63
C PRO A 259 -6.09 -4.16 19.62
N ALA A 260 -5.42 -3.68 20.66
CA ALA A 260 -4.68 -4.55 21.58
C ALA A 260 -5.61 -5.53 22.31
N ARG A 261 -6.81 -5.07 22.70
CA ARG A 261 -7.83 -5.92 23.34
C ARG A 261 -8.28 -7.06 22.43
N HIS A 262 -8.46 -6.79 21.13
CA HIS A 262 -8.77 -7.83 20.14
C HIS A 262 -7.64 -8.85 20.03
N VAL A 263 -6.38 -8.41 19.99
CA VAL A 263 -5.22 -9.31 19.96
C VAL A 263 -5.19 -10.23 21.18
N TYR A 264 -5.28 -9.68 22.39
CA TYR A 264 -5.21 -10.52 23.60
C TYR A 264 -6.37 -11.52 23.68
N ARG A 265 -7.59 -11.15 23.24
CA ARG A 265 -8.74 -12.07 23.19
C ARG A 265 -8.53 -13.20 22.19
N GLU A 266 -8.12 -12.89 20.96
CA GLU A 266 -7.90 -13.90 19.92
C GLU A 266 -6.75 -14.86 20.26
N LEU A 267 -5.76 -14.37 21.00
CA LEU A 267 -4.61 -15.15 21.43
C LEU A 267 -4.81 -15.80 22.80
N ARG A 268 -5.97 -15.63 23.45
CA ARG A 268 -6.20 -16.01 24.85
C ARG A 268 -5.79 -17.44 25.17
N ASN A 269 -6.09 -18.38 24.29
CA ASN A 269 -5.75 -19.80 24.46
C ASN A 269 -4.24 -20.10 24.40
N ASN A 270 -3.44 -19.18 23.86
CA ASN A 270 -1.98 -19.29 23.74
C ASN A 270 -1.25 -18.41 24.78
N LEU A 271 -1.98 -17.62 25.58
CA LEU A 271 -1.40 -16.75 26.60
C LEU A 271 -1.03 -17.57 27.83
N LEU A 272 0.26 -17.58 28.16
CA LEU A 272 0.72 -18.08 29.45
C LEU A 272 0.31 -17.10 30.55
N ASP A 273 -0.02 -17.68 31.70
CA ASP A 273 -0.60 -16.99 32.85
C ASP A 273 -1.95 -16.31 32.54
N ALA A 274 -2.76 -16.76 31.58
CA ALA A 274 -4.10 -16.21 31.32
C ALA A 274 -5.21 -17.22 31.60
N ASN A 275 -5.18 -17.87 32.77
CA ASN A 275 -6.14 -18.89 33.14
C ASN A 275 -7.58 -18.39 32.94
N LEU A 276 -8.39 -19.18 32.23
CA LEU A 276 -9.83 -18.96 32.12
C LEU A 276 -10.43 -18.91 33.54
N SER A 277 -11.44 -18.06 33.75
CA SER A 277 -12.12 -17.88 35.05
C SER A 277 -11.33 -17.10 36.12
N HIS A 278 -10.20 -16.47 35.76
CA HIS A 278 -9.52 -15.54 36.66
C HIS A 278 -10.15 -14.13 36.57
N ALA A 279 -10.66 -13.61 37.67
CA ALA A 279 -11.44 -12.36 37.71
C ALA A 279 -10.75 -11.16 37.00
N VAL A 280 -9.47 -10.90 37.27
CA VAL A 280 -8.69 -9.83 36.58
C VAL A 280 -8.56 -10.07 35.07
N VAL A 281 -8.26 -11.30 34.65
CA VAL A 281 -8.13 -11.65 33.22
C VAL A 281 -9.48 -11.51 32.53
N ASP A 282 -10.54 -12.02 33.15
CA ASP A 282 -11.91 -11.94 32.65
C ASP A 282 -12.40 -10.49 32.56
N ALA A 283 -12.10 -9.64 33.54
CA ALA A 283 -12.46 -8.22 33.52
C ALA A 283 -11.73 -7.45 32.41
N ILE A 284 -10.46 -7.79 32.14
CA ILE A 284 -9.70 -7.14 31.06
C ILE A 284 -10.17 -7.65 29.68
N LEU A 285 -10.32 -8.97 29.54
CA LEU A 285 -10.57 -9.65 28.27
C LEU A 285 -12.03 -10.02 28.03
N ILE A 286 -12.98 -9.49 28.81
CA ILE A 286 -14.45 -9.74 28.73
C ILE A 286 -14.88 -10.08 27.31
N ASP A 287 -15.46 -11.26 27.09
CA ASP A 287 -15.83 -11.69 25.74
C ASP A 287 -17.06 -10.96 25.19
N TRP A 288 -17.20 -10.95 23.86
CA TRP A 288 -18.43 -10.55 23.18
C TRP A 288 -19.60 -11.44 23.65
N PRO A 289 -20.82 -10.91 23.90
CA PRO A 289 -21.33 -9.58 23.55
C PRO A 289 -21.19 -8.49 24.63
N ASN A 290 -20.50 -8.77 25.73
CA ASN A 290 -20.50 -7.89 26.90
C ASN A 290 -19.46 -6.76 26.82
N ALA A 291 -18.63 -6.75 25.79
CA ALA A 291 -17.66 -5.70 25.53
C ALA A 291 -17.47 -5.51 24.02
N ARG A 292 -17.03 -4.31 23.65
CA ARG A 292 -16.75 -3.94 22.25
C ARG A 292 -15.90 -4.99 21.55
N ARG A 293 -16.25 -5.31 20.31
CA ARG A 293 -15.43 -6.13 19.42
C ARG A 293 -15.05 -5.35 18.17
N TYR A 294 -14.26 -5.98 17.30
CA TYR A 294 -13.73 -5.34 16.11
C TYR A 294 -13.93 -6.21 14.89
N GLN A 295 -14.54 -5.64 13.86
CA GLN A 295 -14.71 -6.29 12.57
C GLN A 295 -13.66 -5.78 11.57
N PRO A 296 -12.90 -6.67 10.93
CA PRO A 296 -11.85 -6.25 10.01
C PRO A 296 -12.41 -5.90 8.63
N VAL A 297 -12.17 -4.67 8.19
CA VAL A 297 -12.33 -4.25 6.79
C VAL A 297 -10.98 -4.33 6.11
N ARG A 298 -10.89 -5.14 5.06
CA ARG A 298 -9.63 -5.40 4.35
C ARG A 298 -9.49 -4.49 3.15
N PHE A 299 -8.34 -3.84 3.03
CA PHE A 299 -7.93 -3.01 1.91
C PHE A 299 -6.74 -3.64 1.22
N THR A 300 -6.87 -3.86 -0.07
CA THR A 300 -5.82 -4.49 -0.86
C THR A 300 -5.55 -3.68 -2.11
N ARG A 301 -4.33 -3.82 -2.64
CA ARG A 301 -4.01 -3.35 -3.99
C ARG A 301 -4.33 -4.43 -5.01
N THR A 302 -4.14 -5.68 -4.61
CA THR A 302 -4.29 -6.86 -5.46
C THR A 302 -5.69 -7.42 -5.33
N TRP A 303 -6.26 -7.86 -6.44
CA TRP A 303 -7.61 -8.45 -6.44
C TRP A 303 -7.78 -9.62 -5.48
N LEU A 304 -6.81 -10.54 -5.45
CA LEU A 304 -6.87 -11.70 -4.59
C LEU A 304 -5.80 -11.59 -3.50
N GLN A 305 -6.25 -11.73 -2.25
CA GLN A 305 -5.37 -11.71 -1.08
C GLN A 305 -4.72 -13.07 -0.84
N THR A 306 -5.45 -14.17 -1.04
CA THR A 306 -4.94 -15.52 -0.82
C THR A 306 -5.02 -16.29 -2.12
N LEU A 307 -3.86 -16.71 -2.65
CA LEU A 307 -3.80 -17.53 -3.86
C LEU A 307 -4.54 -18.86 -3.64
N ALA A 308 -5.02 -19.50 -4.72
CA ALA A 308 -5.55 -20.86 -4.66
C ALA A 308 -4.63 -21.88 -3.93
N SER A 309 -3.31 -21.62 -3.90
CA SER A 309 -2.33 -22.39 -3.12
C SER A 309 -2.39 -22.20 -1.58
N GLY A 310 -3.32 -21.39 -1.05
CA GLY A 310 -3.38 -21.00 0.36
C GLY A 310 -2.39 -19.91 0.78
N LYS A 311 -1.48 -19.49 -0.12
CA LYS A 311 -0.49 -18.46 0.17
C LYS A 311 -1.09 -17.05 0.20
N LYS A 312 -1.01 -16.38 1.35
CA LYS A 312 -1.37 -14.96 1.52
C LYS A 312 -0.40 -14.02 0.79
N VAL A 313 -0.95 -13.04 0.09
CA VAL A 313 -0.29 -11.94 -0.61
C VAL A 313 -0.22 -10.76 0.36
N LYS A 314 0.99 -10.47 0.86
CA LYS A 314 1.20 -9.32 1.76
C LYS A 314 0.83 -8.01 1.06
N ASN A 315 0.05 -7.16 1.72
CA ASN A 315 -0.47 -5.90 1.17
C ASN A 315 0.03 -4.66 1.91
N CYS A 316 1.35 -4.40 1.80
CA CYS A 316 1.92 -3.16 2.32
C CYS A 316 2.11 -2.06 1.28
N SER A 317 1.45 -0.91 1.46
CA SER A 317 1.45 0.19 0.48
C SER A 317 1.62 1.54 1.17
N VAL A 318 2.49 2.40 0.63
CA VAL A 318 2.61 3.81 1.07
C VAL A 318 1.42 4.66 0.65
N TYR A 319 0.63 4.17 -0.30
CA TYR A 319 -0.58 4.85 -0.72
C TYR A 319 -1.73 4.63 0.26
N PHE A 320 -1.69 3.56 1.06
CA PHE A 320 -2.72 3.32 2.06
C PHE A 320 -2.71 4.40 3.16
N PRO A 321 -1.58 4.76 3.80
CA PRO A 321 -1.62 5.84 4.78
C PRO A 321 -2.07 7.19 4.22
N LYS A 322 -1.85 7.43 2.93
CA LYS A 322 -2.34 8.65 2.26
C LYS A 322 -3.84 8.59 1.94
N GLN A 323 -4.48 7.43 2.01
CA GLN A 323 -5.93 7.28 1.88
C GLN A 323 -6.55 7.32 3.28
N LYS A 324 -7.66 8.03 3.41
CA LYS A 324 -8.45 8.01 4.64
C LYS A 324 -9.72 7.23 4.40
N ILE A 325 -10.11 6.44 5.39
CA ILE A 325 -11.39 5.74 5.44
C ILE A 325 -12.33 6.52 6.36
N LYS A 326 -13.58 6.63 5.94
CA LYS A 326 -14.70 7.06 6.76
C LYS A 326 -15.77 5.97 6.75
N VAL A 327 -16.15 5.49 7.93
CA VAL A 327 -17.19 4.49 8.13
C VAL A 327 -18.35 5.15 8.84
N ARG A 328 -19.51 5.17 8.19
CA ARG A 328 -20.75 5.73 8.74
C ARG A 328 -21.79 4.65 8.97
N ASN A 329 -22.55 4.77 10.05
CA ASN A 329 -23.72 3.93 10.27
C ASN A 329 -24.81 4.31 9.25
N LEU A 330 -25.40 3.32 8.58
CA LEU A 330 -26.43 3.59 7.56
C LEU A 330 -27.70 4.19 8.19
N ALA A 331 -28.04 3.77 9.41
CA ALA A 331 -29.30 4.12 10.05
C ALA A 331 -29.41 5.61 10.44
N ASP A 332 -28.31 6.22 10.86
CA ASP A 332 -28.29 7.59 11.42
C ASP A 332 -27.17 8.49 10.85
N ASP A 333 -26.40 7.98 9.88
CA ASP A 333 -25.23 8.64 9.27
C ASP A 333 -24.12 9.05 10.25
N SER A 334 -24.15 8.55 11.48
CA SER A 334 -23.13 8.85 12.49
C SER A 334 -21.77 8.25 12.10
N ILE A 335 -20.69 8.98 12.40
CA ILE A 335 -19.33 8.53 12.11
C ILE A 335 -18.92 7.50 13.16
N ARG A 336 -18.78 6.25 12.75
CA ARG A 336 -18.29 5.16 13.60
C ARG A 336 -16.76 5.15 13.67
N LEU A 337 -16.09 5.44 12.55
CA LEU A 337 -14.65 5.44 12.46
C LEU A 337 -14.18 6.34 11.32
N GLU A 338 -13.23 7.22 11.60
CA GLU A 338 -12.51 7.98 10.58
C GLU A 338 -11.01 7.94 10.87
N ARG A 339 -10.21 7.44 9.92
CA ARG A 339 -8.74 7.32 10.10
C ARG A 339 -8.01 7.11 8.77
N GLU A 340 -6.68 7.20 8.79
CA GLU A 340 -5.85 6.72 7.69
C GLU A 340 -5.85 5.19 7.60
N ILE A 341 -5.84 4.67 6.38
CA ILE A 341 -5.75 3.23 6.13
C ILE A 341 -4.33 2.77 6.50
N PRO A 342 -4.16 1.83 7.45
CA PRO A 342 -2.84 1.43 7.91
C PRO A 342 -2.03 0.78 6.80
N ALA A 343 -0.71 0.80 6.94
CA ALA A 343 0.20 0.29 5.92
C ALA A 343 -0.10 -1.16 5.49
N HIS A 344 -0.55 -2.04 6.40
CA HIS A 344 -0.91 -3.44 6.10
C HIS A 344 -2.30 -3.60 5.47
N GLY A 345 -3.11 -2.53 5.42
CA GLY A 345 -4.40 -2.51 4.75
C GLY A 345 -5.52 -3.23 5.51
N VAL A 346 -5.49 -3.30 6.84
CA VAL A 346 -6.64 -3.84 7.60
C VAL A 346 -7.10 -2.79 8.60
N VAL A 347 -8.35 -2.36 8.49
CA VAL A 347 -8.97 -1.41 9.41
C VAL A 347 -9.92 -2.17 10.30
N TYR A 348 -9.79 -2.03 11.61
CA TYR A 348 -10.67 -2.66 12.58
C TYR A 348 -11.80 -1.70 12.92
N VAL A 349 -13.02 -2.03 12.53
CA VAL A 349 -14.21 -1.21 12.80
C VAL A 349 -14.85 -1.68 14.11
N PRO A 350 -15.06 -0.79 15.09
CA PRO A 350 -15.64 -1.19 16.37
C PRO A 350 -17.11 -1.61 16.19
N VAL A 351 -17.54 -2.62 16.93
CA VAL A 351 -18.94 -3.02 17.11
C VAL A 351 -19.20 -3.00 18.61
N GLU A 352 -20.18 -2.21 19.03
CA GLU A 352 -20.49 -1.94 20.43
C GLU A 352 -21.35 -3.07 21.02
N PRO A 353 -21.28 -3.29 22.35
CA PRO A 353 -22.19 -4.20 23.05
C PRO A 353 -23.66 -3.91 22.72
N GLY A 354 -24.45 -4.96 22.50
CA GLY A 354 -25.88 -4.84 22.16
C GLY A 354 -26.18 -4.78 20.66
N GLU A 355 -25.18 -4.53 19.81
CA GLU A 355 -25.31 -4.57 18.35
C GLU A 355 -25.25 -6.02 17.83
N THR A 356 -26.25 -6.84 18.18
CA THR A 356 -26.32 -8.28 17.84
C THR A 356 -27.58 -8.63 17.04
N GLY A 357 -27.52 -9.71 16.26
CA GLY A 357 -28.69 -10.28 15.58
C GLY A 357 -29.38 -9.28 14.64
N ALA A 358 -30.63 -8.93 14.95
CA ALA A 358 -31.39 -7.96 14.14
C ALA A 358 -30.85 -6.52 14.22
N ASN A 359 -30.07 -6.20 15.26
CA ASN A 359 -29.49 -4.87 15.50
C ASN A 359 -28.06 -4.75 14.97
N GLN A 360 -27.65 -5.63 14.04
CA GLN A 360 -26.31 -5.58 13.46
C GLN A 360 -26.08 -4.29 12.67
N PRO A 361 -24.88 -3.67 12.79
CA PRO A 361 -24.60 -2.42 12.14
C PRO A 361 -24.40 -2.61 10.63
N GLN A 362 -25.28 -1.97 9.85
CA GLN A 362 -25.05 -1.70 8.44
C GLN A 362 -24.22 -0.43 8.31
N VAL A 363 -23.17 -0.48 7.50
CA VAL A 363 -22.24 0.65 7.36
C VAL A 363 -21.96 1.01 5.90
N LEU A 364 -21.81 2.30 5.66
CA LEU A 364 -21.27 2.84 4.43
C LEU A 364 -19.78 3.14 4.61
N ILE A 365 -18.97 2.60 3.72
CA ILE A 365 -17.51 2.80 3.70
C ILE A 365 -17.16 3.72 2.54
N GLU A 366 -16.54 4.84 2.88
CA GLU A 366 -16.01 5.83 1.95
C GLU A 366 -14.51 5.94 2.09
N ILE A 367 -13.82 6.11 0.96
CA ILE A 367 -12.38 6.38 0.95
C ILE A 367 -12.16 7.76 0.35
N SER A 368 -11.34 8.58 1.01
CA SER A 368 -10.87 9.84 0.44
C SER A 368 -9.40 9.76 0.07
N GLY A 369 -9.05 10.45 -1.01
CA GLY A 369 -7.73 10.48 -1.62
C GLY A 369 -7.81 10.24 -3.13
N ASN A 370 -6.66 9.95 -3.75
CA ASN A 370 -6.53 9.89 -5.21
C ASN A 370 -6.75 8.49 -5.79
N MET A 371 -7.28 7.55 -5.00
CA MET A 371 -7.45 6.17 -5.42
C MET A 371 -8.92 5.83 -5.60
N LYS A 372 -9.21 5.09 -6.66
CA LYS A 372 -10.51 4.49 -6.92
C LYS A 372 -10.62 3.13 -6.23
N TRP A 373 -11.83 2.66 -5.99
CA TRP A 373 -12.06 1.41 -5.29
C TRP A 373 -13.16 0.54 -5.90
N LEU A 374 -13.15 -0.72 -5.48
CA LEU A 374 -14.12 -1.75 -5.83
C LEU A 374 -14.39 -2.62 -4.62
N ASP A 375 -15.57 -3.22 -4.59
CA ASP A 375 -15.83 -4.36 -3.75
C ASP A 375 -15.03 -5.59 -4.24
N GLY A 376 -14.05 -5.97 -3.45
CA GLY A 376 -13.21 -7.14 -3.64
C GLY A 376 -13.86 -8.46 -3.26
N SER A 377 -14.99 -8.43 -2.55
CA SER A 377 -15.75 -9.64 -2.25
C SER A 377 -16.49 -10.17 -3.49
N THR A 378 -16.83 -9.28 -4.43
CA THR A 378 -17.42 -9.63 -5.73
C THR A 378 -16.42 -10.44 -6.58
N PRO A 379 -16.75 -11.69 -6.98
CA PRO A 379 -15.91 -12.49 -7.85
C PRO A 379 -15.59 -11.77 -9.16
N ASN A 380 -14.34 -11.86 -9.58
CA ASN A 380 -13.84 -11.20 -10.80
C ASN A 380 -14.00 -9.68 -10.85
N SER A 381 -14.20 -9.00 -9.71
CA SER A 381 -14.29 -7.53 -9.68
C SER A 381 -13.10 -6.82 -10.31
N TRP A 382 -11.94 -7.49 -10.39
CA TRP A 382 -10.78 -7.01 -11.13
C TRP A 382 -11.03 -6.64 -12.59
N GLN A 383 -12.04 -7.24 -13.24
CA GLN A 383 -12.34 -6.97 -14.65
C GLN A 383 -12.94 -5.57 -14.87
N PHE A 384 -13.66 -5.05 -13.87
CA PHE A 384 -14.36 -3.77 -13.96
C PHE A 384 -13.45 -2.59 -13.61
N LYS A 385 -13.91 -1.36 -13.87
CA LYS A 385 -13.25 -0.12 -13.42
C LYS A 385 -13.48 0.19 -11.96
N GLY A 386 -12.53 0.87 -11.32
CA GLY A 386 -12.77 1.37 -9.95
C GLY A 386 -13.65 2.61 -10.01
N ASP A 387 -14.27 2.96 -8.90
CA ASP A 387 -15.00 4.23 -8.77
C ASP A 387 -14.81 4.84 -7.39
N THR A 388 -15.61 5.85 -7.04
CA THR A 388 -15.66 6.52 -5.73
C THR A 388 -17.01 6.37 -5.04
N THR A 389 -17.87 5.46 -5.49
CA THR A 389 -19.17 5.21 -4.85
C THR A 389 -18.96 4.54 -3.49
N PRO A 390 -19.59 5.04 -2.40
CA PRO A 390 -19.54 4.37 -1.10
C PRO A 390 -19.98 2.91 -1.18
N LEU A 391 -19.34 2.02 -0.42
CA LEU A 391 -19.68 0.60 -0.38
C LEU A 391 -20.47 0.28 0.88
N LEU A 392 -21.61 -0.41 0.72
CA LEU A 392 -22.46 -0.87 1.81
C LEU A 392 -22.04 -2.27 2.27
N TYR A 393 -21.89 -2.43 3.58
CA TYR A 393 -21.62 -3.73 4.20
C TYR A 393 -22.42 -3.92 5.50
N HIS A 394 -22.75 -5.18 5.77
CA HIS A 394 -23.18 -5.68 7.08
C HIS A 394 -21.95 -6.21 7.82
N LEU A 395 -21.48 -5.52 8.86
CA LEU A 395 -20.15 -5.78 9.44
C LEU A 395 -19.94 -7.19 10.00
N GLU A 396 -20.99 -7.93 10.34
CA GLU A 396 -20.85 -9.29 10.91
C GLU A 396 -21.04 -10.41 9.91
N THR A 397 -21.94 -10.24 8.95
CA THR A 397 -22.23 -11.27 7.95
C THR A 397 -21.30 -11.17 6.76
N ASP A 398 -20.91 -9.94 6.42
CA ASP A 398 -20.02 -9.71 5.30
C ASP A 398 -18.56 -9.89 5.75
N GLN A 399 -17.69 -10.17 4.79
CA GLN A 399 -16.24 -10.12 4.98
C GLN A 399 -15.71 -8.94 4.15
N PRO A 400 -15.84 -7.69 4.62
CA PRO A 400 -15.57 -6.52 3.80
C PRO A 400 -14.14 -6.55 3.26
N HIS A 401 -14.03 -6.55 1.94
CA HIS A 401 -12.76 -6.54 1.24
C HIS A 401 -12.87 -5.54 0.10
N ILE A 402 -12.05 -4.51 0.15
CA ILE A 402 -12.05 -3.40 -0.78
C ILE A 402 -10.72 -3.40 -1.52
N ILE A 403 -10.79 -3.33 -2.85
CA ILE A 403 -9.60 -3.25 -3.71
C ILE A 403 -9.41 -1.79 -4.08
N LEU A 404 -8.28 -1.21 -3.67
CA LEU A 404 -7.91 0.15 -4.00
C LEU A 404 -6.93 0.19 -5.16
N ARG A 405 -7.19 1.06 -6.13
CA ARG A 405 -6.44 1.16 -7.39
C ARG A 405 -5.82 2.53 -7.54
N LEU A 406 -4.63 2.55 -8.15
CA LEU A 406 -4.02 3.83 -8.52
C LEU A 406 -4.80 4.40 -9.69
N PRO A 407 -4.73 5.71 -9.91
CA PRO A 407 -4.97 6.29 -11.22
C PRO A 407 -4.29 5.47 -12.33
N MET A 408 -5.00 5.18 -13.42
CA MET A 408 -4.41 4.49 -14.55
C MET A 408 -3.25 5.29 -15.15
N SER A 409 -3.40 6.62 -15.19
CA SER A 409 -2.36 7.59 -15.55
C SER A 409 -1.05 7.34 -14.81
N GLN A 410 -1.10 7.19 -13.47
CA GLN A 410 0.07 6.90 -12.66
C GLN A 410 0.66 5.53 -12.96
N ALA A 411 -0.17 4.51 -13.22
CA ALA A 411 0.34 3.19 -13.61
C ALA A 411 1.14 3.27 -14.92
N MET A 412 0.71 4.07 -15.90
CA MET A 412 1.38 4.15 -17.20
C MET A 412 2.78 4.75 -17.18
N PHE A 413 3.03 5.73 -16.31
CA PHE A 413 4.35 6.38 -16.21
C PHE A 413 5.41 5.52 -15.53
N GLU A 414 5.00 4.46 -14.85
CA GLU A 414 5.88 3.61 -14.05
C GLU A 414 6.40 2.41 -14.86
N GLU A 415 6.97 2.65 -16.05
CA GLU A 415 7.60 1.57 -16.83
C GLU A 415 9.01 1.27 -16.31
N PRO A 416 9.40 -0.01 -16.17
CA PRO A 416 10.21 -0.38 -15.03
C PRO A 416 11.70 -0.63 -15.39
N GLN A 417 12.04 -0.46 -16.67
CA GLN A 417 13.39 -0.40 -17.22
C GLN A 417 13.29 0.41 -18.53
N PRO A 418 14.28 1.25 -18.88
CA PRO A 418 14.40 1.69 -20.26
C PRO A 418 14.58 0.42 -21.10
N ILE A 419 13.57 0.06 -21.89
CA ILE A 419 13.76 -0.94 -22.92
C ILE A 419 14.90 -0.40 -23.79
N LYS A 420 16.01 -1.15 -23.91
CA LYS A 420 17.12 -0.75 -24.81
C LYS A 420 16.49 -0.32 -26.12
N ALA A 421 16.77 0.92 -26.54
CA ALA A 421 16.09 1.60 -27.63
C ALA A 421 15.84 0.63 -28.79
N PRO A 422 14.59 0.26 -29.07
CA PRO A 422 14.30 -0.38 -30.33
C PRO A 422 14.69 0.62 -31.43
N LYS A 423 15.58 0.21 -32.32
CA LYS A 423 15.78 0.92 -33.59
C LYS A 423 14.55 0.65 -34.47
N GLY A 424 13.97 1.68 -35.07
CA GLY A 424 12.93 1.56 -36.11
C GLY A 424 11.46 1.42 -35.61
N PRO A 425 10.54 0.87 -36.44
CA PRO A 425 9.07 1.06 -36.38
C PRO A 425 8.31 0.48 -35.16
N ARG A 426 8.98 0.17 -34.04
CA ARG A 426 8.41 -0.58 -32.87
C ARG A 426 7.63 0.29 -31.88
N CYS A 427 7.50 1.59 -32.13
CA CYS A 427 6.99 2.58 -31.18
C CYS A 427 5.51 2.34 -30.78
N THR A 428 4.60 2.15 -31.73
CA THR A 428 3.16 1.96 -31.48
C THR A 428 2.88 0.68 -30.69
N TYR A 429 3.52 -0.44 -31.08
CA TYR A 429 3.42 -1.73 -30.37
C TYR A 429 3.84 -1.59 -28.90
N LEU A 430 4.98 -0.94 -28.65
CA LEU A 430 5.52 -0.81 -27.29
C LEU A 430 4.65 0.09 -26.42
N SER A 431 4.12 1.18 -26.96
CA SER A 431 3.22 2.06 -26.25
C SER A 431 1.90 1.37 -25.90
N PHE A 432 1.27 0.64 -26.83
CA PHE A 432 0.07 -0.14 -26.52
C PHE A 432 0.36 -1.26 -25.52
N ARG A 433 1.50 -1.96 -25.65
CA ARG A 433 1.93 -2.99 -24.69
C ARG A 433 2.15 -2.41 -23.29
N ARG A 434 2.79 -1.24 -23.17
CA ARG A 434 2.93 -0.50 -21.90
C ARG A 434 1.57 -0.24 -21.29
N THR A 435 0.61 0.14 -22.11
CA THR A 435 -0.77 0.36 -21.71
C THR A 435 -1.48 -0.90 -21.21
N VAL A 436 -1.42 -2.01 -21.96
CA VAL A 436 -2.01 -3.30 -21.52
C VAL A 436 -1.37 -3.76 -20.21
N ARG A 437 -0.07 -3.55 -20.04
CA ARG A 437 0.62 -3.83 -18.79
C ARG A 437 0.15 -2.93 -17.66
N ALA A 438 -0.02 -1.63 -17.89
CA ALA A 438 -0.57 -0.69 -16.91
C ALA A 438 -2.02 -1.06 -16.55
N LEU A 439 -2.83 -1.51 -17.50
CA LEU A 439 -4.18 -2.04 -17.27
C LEU A 439 -4.15 -3.25 -16.35
N VAL A 440 -3.38 -4.29 -16.69
CA VAL A 440 -3.26 -5.48 -15.84
C VAL A 440 -2.72 -5.11 -14.46
N ASP A 441 -1.73 -4.22 -14.42
CA ASP A 441 -1.17 -3.76 -13.14
C ASP A 441 -2.20 -3.02 -12.31
N ASN A 442 -2.97 -2.12 -12.92
CA ASN A 442 -4.03 -1.36 -12.27
C ASN A 442 -5.13 -2.27 -11.72
N ARG A 443 -5.59 -3.20 -12.56
CA ARG A 443 -6.80 -4.00 -12.33
C ARG A 443 -6.59 -5.22 -11.44
N ILE A 444 -5.48 -5.94 -11.63
CA ILE A 444 -5.20 -7.21 -10.93
C ILE A 444 -4.18 -7.01 -9.82
N ALA A 445 -3.10 -6.28 -10.09
CA ALA A 445 -1.94 -6.20 -9.19
C ALA A 445 -1.87 -4.89 -8.38
N GLY A 446 -2.81 -3.97 -8.58
CA GLY A 446 -2.82 -2.61 -8.05
C GLY A 446 -1.46 -1.91 -8.07
N GLY A 447 -0.81 -1.77 -9.21
CA GLY A 447 0.41 -0.95 -9.35
C GLY A 447 1.73 -1.63 -8.94
N ARG A 448 1.73 -2.93 -8.67
CA ARG A 448 2.90 -3.69 -8.19
C ARG A 448 3.84 -4.13 -9.30
N LEU A 449 3.32 -4.40 -10.49
CA LEU A 449 4.13 -4.80 -11.64
C LEU A 449 5.09 -3.69 -12.02
N ASN A 450 4.61 -2.45 -12.01
CA ASN A 450 5.30 -1.27 -12.54
C ASN A 450 6.46 -0.78 -11.66
N ARG A 451 6.54 -1.21 -10.39
CA ARG A 451 7.48 -0.62 -9.41
C ARG A 451 8.80 -1.35 -9.21
N LYS A 452 8.84 -2.68 -9.31
CA LYS A 452 10.07 -3.51 -9.10
C LYS A 452 10.06 -4.77 -10.00
N PRO A 453 10.35 -4.67 -11.30
CA PRO A 453 10.05 -5.69 -12.32
C PRO A 453 10.95 -6.93 -12.22
N GLY A 454 12.23 -6.75 -11.92
CA GLY A 454 13.17 -7.85 -11.67
C GLY A 454 12.87 -8.61 -10.37
N LYS A 455 11.98 -8.06 -9.53
CA LYS A 455 11.54 -8.62 -8.26
C LYS A 455 10.04 -8.85 -8.22
N THR A 456 9.33 -8.84 -9.36
CA THR A 456 7.88 -9.12 -9.38
C THR A 456 7.66 -10.43 -8.67
N SER A 457 7.00 -10.36 -7.52
CA SER A 457 6.96 -11.45 -6.58
C SER A 457 6.26 -12.64 -7.24
N ARG A 458 6.69 -13.87 -6.91
CA ARG A 458 6.00 -15.08 -7.36
C ARG A 458 4.49 -15.01 -7.06
N PRO A 459 4.03 -14.47 -5.92
CA PRO A 459 2.61 -14.25 -5.66
C PRO A 459 1.93 -13.33 -6.67
N VAL A 460 2.48 -12.16 -6.98
CA VAL A 460 1.87 -11.23 -7.95
C VAL A 460 1.78 -11.86 -9.35
N ARG A 461 2.74 -12.70 -9.74
CA ARG A 461 2.68 -13.44 -11.01
C ARG A 461 1.63 -14.56 -11.00
N ALA A 462 1.45 -15.22 -9.85
CA ALA A 462 0.42 -16.23 -9.67
C ALA A 462 -0.97 -15.62 -9.81
N LEU A 463 -1.21 -14.43 -9.22
CA LEU A 463 -2.46 -13.68 -9.36
C LEU A 463 -2.87 -13.45 -10.82
N ILE A 464 -1.92 -13.03 -11.67
CA ILE A 464 -2.19 -12.81 -13.09
C ILE A 464 -2.49 -14.12 -13.81
N THR A 465 -1.81 -15.21 -13.42
CA THR A 465 -2.07 -16.54 -14.01
C THR A 465 -3.49 -17.00 -13.66
N GLU A 466 -3.88 -16.83 -12.40
CA GLU A 466 -5.16 -17.23 -11.83
C GLU A 466 -6.32 -16.43 -12.41
N ALA A 467 -6.17 -15.10 -12.52
CA ALA A 467 -7.15 -14.22 -13.16
C ALA A 467 -7.49 -14.65 -14.61
N PHE A 468 -6.57 -15.30 -15.31
CA PHE A 468 -6.78 -15.77 -16.69
C PHE A 468 -7.07 -17.27 -16.81
N GLY A 469 -7.26 -17.99 -15.70
CA GLY A 469 -7.60 -19.43 -15.71
C GLY A 469 -6.49 -20.34 -16.27
N GLU A 470 -5.23 -19.90 -16.26
CA GLU A 470 -4.12 -20.60 -16.92
C GLU A 470 -3.36 -21.59 -16.00
N THR A 471 -4.07 -22.24 -15.05
CA THR A 471 -3.46 -23.26 -14.19
C THR A 471 -3.03 -24.46 -15.06
N GLY A 472 -1.78 -24.93 -14.88
CA GLY A 472 -1.25 -26.11 -15.59
C GLY A 472 -0.61 -25.90 -16.97
N LEU A 473 -0.63 -24.69 -17.56
CA LEU A 473 -0.03 -24.47 -18.89
C LEU A 473 1.52 -24.39 -18.90
N SER A 474 2.12 -24.85 -20.01
CA SER A 474 3.58 -24.88 -20.22
C SER A 474 4.20 -23.46 -20.17
N PRO A 475 5.46 -23.31 -19.72
CA PRO A 475 6.10 -22.00 -19.52
C PRO A 475 6.18 -21.11 -20.76
N ALA A 476 6.08 -21.65 -21.98
CA ALA A 476 6.17 -20.90 -23.23
C ALA A 476 4.87 -20.15 -23.59
N ASN A 477 3.71 -20.60 -23.09
CA ASN A 477 2.38 -20.14 -23.50
C ASN A 477 1.69 -19.17 -22.53
N ARG A 478 2.29 -18.89 -21.36
CA ARG A 478 1.62 -18.10 -20.31
C ARG A 478 1.46 -16.62 -20.70
N ARG A 479 0.23 -16.09 -20.70
CA ARG A 479 -0.12 -14.66 -20.86
C ARG A 479 0.73 -13.77 -19.94
N VAL A 480 1.10 -14.29 -18.78
CA VAL A 480 1.99 -13.69 -17.78
C VAL A 480 3.37 -13.29 -18.30
N ARG A 481 3.96 -13.99 -19.27
CA ARG A 481 5.29 -13.62 -19.80
C ARG A 481 5.27 -12.29 -20.55
N VAL A 482 4.23 -12.05 -21.37
CA VAL A 482 4.07 -10.83 -22.16
C VAL A 482 3.97 -9.60 -21.23
N ILE A 483 3.22 -9.76 -20.13
CA ILE A 483 2.95 -8.73 -19.13
C ILE A 483 4.16 -8.51 -18.21
N VAL A 484 4.75 -9.58 -17.67
CA VAL A 484 5.72 -9.49 -16.56
C VAL A 484 7.17 -9.36 -17.04
N LYS A 485 7.58 -10.05 -18.10
CA LYS A 485 9.00 -10.10 -18.49
C LYS A 485 9.48 -8.86 -19.24
N GLY A 486 8.62 -7.92 -19.58
CA GLY A 486 9.07 -6.66 -20.21
C GLY A 486 9.57 -6.81 -21.65
N ARG A 487 9.69 -8.03 -22.19
CA ARG A 487 10.31 -8.31 -23.48
C ARG A 487 9.24 -8.66 -24.52
N PRO A 488 9.31 -8.11 -25.74
CA PRO A 488 8.64 -8.74 -26.87
C PRO A 488 9.10 -10.21 -26.93
N PRO A 489 8.26 -11.16 -27.38
CA PRO A 489 8.74 -12.50 -27.65
C PRO A 489 10.01 -12.37 -28.52
N VAL A 490 11.11 -12.90 -27.97
CA VAL A 490 12.45 -12.73 -28.52
C VAL A 490 12.41 -13.16 -29.98
N ALA A 491 12.70 -12.24 -30.90
CA ALA A 491 12.73 -12.49 -32.34
C ALA A 491 11.56 -13.37 -32.85
N ALA A 492 10.32 -13.03 -32.49
CA ALA A 492 9.17 -13.73 -33.04
C ALA A 492 9.08 -13.41 -34.54
N THR A 493 9.50 -14.36 -35.36
CA THR A 493 9.14 -14.45 -36.79
C THR A 493 7.62 -14.58 -36.97
N ASP A 494 6.88 -14.96 -35.92
CA ASP A 494 5.42 -15.09 -35.92
C ASP A 494 4.73 -14.04 -35.02
N LEU A 495 4.17 -13.02 -35.70
CA LEU A 495 3.50 -11.89 -35.06
C LEU A 495 1.99 -12.10 -34.92
N ASN A 496 1.41 -13.06 -35.67
CA ASN A 496 0.04 -13.55 -35.45
C ASN A 496 -0.05 -14.25 -34.07
N ALA A 497 0.98 -15.00 -33.69
CA ALA A 497 1.08 -15.57 -32.34
C ALA A 497 1.24 -14.50 -31.24
N ALA A 498 1.84 -13.34 -31.53
CA ALA A 498 1.98 -12.24 -30.59
C ALA A 498 0.65 -11.46 -30.42
N GLN A 499 -0.06 -11.24 -31.52
CA GLN A 499 -1.41 -10.69 -31.57
C GLN A 499 -2.38 -11.52 -30.73
N GLU A 500 -2.46 -12.83 -30.99
CA GLU A 500 -3.37 -13.74 -30.30
C GLU A 500 -3.11 -13.78 -28.78
N LYS A 501 -1.84 -13.69 -28.35
CA LYS A 501 -1.48 -13.61 -26.94
C LYS A 501 -1.98 -12.34 -26.26
N LEU A 502 -1.92 -11.19 -26.94
CA LEU A 502 -2.43 -9.91 -26.40
C LEU A 502 -3.96 -9.85 -26.40
N ARG A 503 -4.61 -10.34 -27.47
CA ARG A 503 -6.07 -10.46 -27.55
C ARG A 503 -6.62 -11.26 -26.37
N ARG A 504 -6.00 -12.39 -26.05
CA ARG A 504 -6.34 -13.22 -24.87
C ARG A 504 -6.14 -12.53 -23.52
N VAL A 505 -5.26 -11.53 -23.41
CA VAL A 505 -5.09 -10.74 -22.19
C VAL A 505 -6.20 -9.70 -22.04
N LEU A 506 -6.64 -9.12 -23.15
CA LEU A 506 -7.68 -8.08 -23.17
C LEU A 506 -9.08 -8.67 -23.04
N GLN A 507 -9.36 -9.80 -23.68
CA GLN A 507 -10.68 -10.44 -23.70
C GLN A 507 -11.34 -10.62 -22.32
N PRO A 508 -10.64 -10.98 -21.23
CA PRO A 508 -11.26 -11.08 -19.90
C PRO A 508 -11.70 -9.75 -19.29
N PHE A 509 -11.16 -8.63 -19.76
CA PHE A 509 -11.63 -7.30 -19.37
C PHE A 509 -12.83 -6.85 -20.24
N PHE A 510 -13.10 -7.57 -21.34
CA PHE A 510 -14.04 -7.22 -22.41
C PHE A 510 -14.63 -8.51 -23.05
N THR A 511 -15.53 -9.22 -22.38
CA THR A 511 -16.13 -10.50 -22.82
C THR A 511 -16.95 -10.30 -24.13
N ALA A 512 -16.66 -10.93 -25.30
CA ALA A 512 -16.94 -12.34 -25.72
C ALA A 512 -15.98 -12.86 -26.89
N PRO A 513 -16.24 -13.95 -27.68
CA PRO A 513 -15.26 -14.99 -28.05
C PRO A 513 -14.42 -14.80 -29.34
N ALA A 514 -13.42 -15.67 -29.50
CA ALA A 514 -12.36 -15.62 -30.51
C ALA A 514 -12.79 -16.04 -31.93
N VAL A 515 -12.48 -15.21 -32.94
CA VAL A 515 -12.45 -15.62 -34.35
C VAL A 515 -11.09 -16.22 -34.69
N ALA A 516 -11.09 -17.34 -35.41
CA ALA A 516 -9.89 -18.01 -35.90
C ALA A 516 -9.06 -17.09 -36.82
N ALA A 517 -7.78 -16.91 -36.49
CA ALA A 517 -6.84 -16.20 -37.35
C ALA A 517 -6.56 -17.02 -38.63
N SER A 518 -6.71 -16.41 -39.80
CA SER A 518 -6.29 -16.99 -41.06
C SER A 518 -4.94 -16.44 -41.54
N ALA A 519 -4.14 -17.38 -42.06
CA ALA A 519 -3.01 -17.30 -42.99
C ALA A 519 -1.56 -17.32 -42.42
N PRO A 520 -0.77 -18.38 -42.72
CA PRO A 520 0.67 -18.46 -42.49
C PRO A 520 1.49 -17.98 -43.70
N GLY A 521 2.71 -17.48 -43.46
CA GLY A 521 3.80 -17.56 -44.45
C GLY A 521 4.53 -16.29 -44.89
N LYS A 522 4.45 -15.16 -44.17
CA LYS A 522 5.24 -13.95 -44.51
C LYS A 522 6.08 -13.50 -43.31
N ASP A 523 7.34 -13.15 -43.56
CA ASP A 523 8.15 -12.43 -42.57
C ASP A 523 7.48 -11.08 -42.31
N LEU A 524 6.84 -10.97 -41.15
CA LEU A 524 6.08 -9.79 -40.80
C LEU A 524 7.02 -8.70 -40.29
N THR A 525 6.84 -7.49 -40.81
CA THR A 525 7.54 -6.30 -40.32
C THR A 525 6.94 -5.90 -38.98
N VAL A 526 7.66 -5.07 -38.24
CA VAL A 526 7.16 -4.51 -36.99
C VAL A 526 5.87 -3.69 -37.17
N ALA A 527 5.77 -2.98 -38.29
CA ALA A 527 4.58 -2.22 -38.67
C ALA A 527 3.36 -3.14 -38.76
N ASP A 528 3.55 -4.33 -39.34
CA ASP A 528 2.51 -5.36 -39.44
C ASP A 528 2.02 -5.79 -38.04
N VAL A 529 2.91 -5.89 -37.05
CA VAL A 529 2.50 -6.20 -35.65
C VAL A 529 1.63 -5.13 -35.04
N GLY A 530 2.04 -3.87 -35.21
CA GLY A 530 1.29 -2.72 -34.71
C GLY A 530 -0.11 -2.69 -35.32
N TYR A 531 -0.18 -2.94 -36.63
CA TYR A 531 -1.41 -3.07 -37.39
C TYR A 531 -2.27 -4.25 -36.92
N TYR A 532 -1.71 -5.44 -36.70
CA TYR A 532 -2.47 -6.62 -36.28
C TYR A 532 -3.01 -6.53 -34.84
N ILE A 533 -2.31 -5.82 -33.95
CA ILE A 533 -2.82 -5.52 -32.60
C ILE A 533 -3.93 -4.47 -32.64
N TRP A 534 -3.77 -3.45 -33.50
CA TRP A 534 -4.85 -2.50 -33.79
C TRP A 534 -6.08 -3.23 -34.36
N LEU A 535 -5.88 -4.13 -35.34
CA LEU A 535 -6.93 -4.95 -35.94
C LEU A 535 -7.62 -5.82 -34.91
N SER A 536 -6.90 -6.41 -33.96
CA SER A 536 -7.51 -7.18 -32.86
C SER A 536 -8.45 -6.36 -32.00
N SER A 537 -8.10 -5.09 -31.76
CA SER A 537 -8.96 -4.16 -31.02
C SER A 537 -10.20 -3.83 -31.83
N VAL A 538 -10.06 -3.63 -33.15
CA VAL A 538 -11.18 -3.44 -34.09
C VAL A 538 -12.06 -4.69 -34.21
N THR A 539 -11.48 -5.89 -34.18
CA THR A 539 -12.24 -7.16 -34.25
C THR A 539 -13.03 -7.41 -32.96
N ILE A 540 -12.47 -7.11 -31.79
CA ILE A 540 -13.24 -7.06 -30.54
C ILE A 540 -14.37 -6.01 -30.68
N ALA A 541 -14.14 -4.95 -31.47
CA ALA A 541 -15.05 -3.83 -31.56
C ALA A 541 -16.31 -4.04 -32.38
N SER A 542 -16.15 -4.64 -33.55
CA SER A 542 -17.21 -4.85 -34.54
C SER A 542 -18.12 -6.04 -34.21
N HIS A 543 -18.05 -6.59 -32.99
CA HIS A 543 -18.82 -7.75 -32.56
C HIS A 543 -20.26 -7.35 -32.21
N ALA A 544 -21.24 -8.21 -32.46
CA ALA A 544 -22.67 -7.91 -32.23
C ALA A 544 -23.04 -7.65 -30.76
N ASP A 545 -22.27 -8.16 -29.81
CA ASP A 545 -22.50 -7.98 -28.36
C ASP A 545 -21.85 -6.72 -27.80
N THR A 546 -20.80 -6.21 -28.45
CA THR A 546 -20.14 -4.96 -28.09
C THR A 546 -20.71 -3.80 -28.91
N SER A 547 -21.02 -4.02 -30.19
CA SER A 547 -21.57 -3.06 -31.15
C SER A 547 -22.78 -2.23 -30.69
N PRO A 548 -23.71 -2.71 -29.82
CA PRO A 548 -24.81 -1.90 -29.31
C PRO A 548 -24.32 -0.77 -28.40
N TYR A 549 -23.18 -0.97 -27.73
CA TYR A 549 -22.49 0.05 -26.95
C TYR A 549 -21.65 0.99 -27.84
N PHE A 550 -21.52 0.69 -29.14
CA PHE A 550 -20.63 1.37 -30.07
C PHE A 550 -21.35 1.61 -31.40
N VAL A 551 -22.32 2.53 -31.33
CA VAL A 551 -23.13 2.95 -32.47
C VAL A 551 -22.22 3.62 -33.50
N ASN A 552 -21.99 2.93 -34.62
CA ASN A 552 -21.28 3.35 -35.84
C ASN A 552 -19.75 3.16 -35.85
N ASN A 553 -19.31 2.08 -36.51
CA ASN A 553 -17.93 1.66 -36.84
C ASN A 553 -17.05 2.69 -37.60
N VAL A 554 -17.49 3.94 -37.74
CA VAL A 554 -16.89 4.92 -38.66
C VAL A 554 -15.89 5.87 -37.97
N HIS A 555 -15.84 5.87 -36.63
CA HIS A 555 -15.11 6.90 -35.85
C HIS A 555 -13.91 6.39 -35.02
N PHE A 556 -13.41 5.17 -35.26
CA PHE A 556 -12.17 4.74 -34.61
C PHE A 556 -10.97 5.51 -35.16
N GLY A 557 -10.50 6.53 -34.44
CA GLY A 557 -9.17 7.11 -34.66
C GLY A 557 -8.13 5.99 -34.61
N ARG A 558 -7.45 5.78 -35.73
CA ARG A 558 -6.80 4.51 -36.10
C ARG A 558 -5.42 4.32 -35.46
N GLY A 559 -5.31 4.51 -34.14
CA GLY A 559 -4.05 4.37 -33.39
C GLY A 559 -4.24 3.95 -31.93
N GLY A 560 -3.14 3.88 -31.18
CA GLY A 560 -3.14 3.36 -29.80
C GLY A 560 -4.08 4.11 -28.86
N ALA A 561 -4.14 5.44 -28.94
CA ALA A 561 -5.06 6.26 -28.15
C ALA A 561 -6.54 5.98 -28.48
N GLY A 562 -6.88 5.91 -29.76
CA GLY A 562 -8.25 5.63 -30.20
C GLY A 562 -8.74 4.24 -29.78
N ALA A 563 -7.86 3.24 -29.78
CA ALA A 563 -8.17 1.90 -29.24
C ALA A 563 -8.46 1.92 -27.73
N LEU A 564 -7.87 2.84 -26.96
CA LEU A 564 -8.03 2.89 -25.50
C LEU A 564 -9.32 3.60 -25.10
N VAL A 565 -9.68 4.67 -25.81
CA VAL A 565 -11.02 5.26 -25.69
C VAL A 565 -12.07 4.23 -26.05
N TYR A 566 -11.82 3.51 -27.14
CA TYR A 566 -12.73 2.48 -27.63
C TYR A 566 -12.97 1.36 -26.62
N LEU A 567 -11.91 0.81 -26.03
CA LEU A 567 -12.00 -0.23 -24.99
C LEU A 567 -12.61 0.29 -23.67
N GLY A 568 -13.16 1.50 -23.62
CA GLY A 568 -13.73 2.09 -22.40
C GLY A 568 -12.70 2.26 -21.28
N LEU A 569 -11.41 2.21 -21.61
CA LEU A 569 -10.32 2.45 -20.67
C LEU A 569 -10.01 3.95 -20.54
N ALA A 570 -10.42 4.71 -21.55
CA ALA A 570 -10.31 6.15 -21.61
C ALA A 570 -11.69 6.77 -21.81
N ASP A 571 -11.89 7.96 -21.27
CA ASP A 571 -13.20 8.55 -20.98
C ASP A 571 -13.92 9.16 -22.19
N GLY A 572 -13.40 8.90 -23.38
CA GLY A 572 -13.85 9.57 -24.59
C GLY A 572 -12.73 10.37 -25.22
N TYR A 573 -12.87 10.54 -26.54
CA TYR A 573 -12.13 11.51 -27.32
C TYR A 573 -12.37 12.89 -26.75
N ALA A 574 -11.41 13.79 -26.92
CA ALA A 574 -11.75 15.21 -26.99
C ALA A 574 -12.49 15.48 -28.32
N PHE A 575 -13.74 15.01 -28.48
CA PHE A 575 -14.69 15.48 -29.51
C PHE A 575 -16.12 15.49 -28.96
N ASP A 576 -16.82 16.58 -29.24
CA ASP A 576 -18.27 16.74 -29.16
C ASP A 576 -18.88 16.14 -30.43
N SER A 577 -19.73 15.12 -30.32
CA SER A 577 -20.37 14.41 -31.45
C SER A 577 -21.14 15.29 -32.44
N ASN A 578 -21.38 16.55 -32.10
CA ASN A 578 -22.02 17.51 -33.00
C ASN A 578 -21.03 18.01 -34.06
N GLN A 579 -21.08 17.39 -35.24
CA GLN A 579 -20.61 18.03 -36.47
C GLN A 579 -21.33 19.37 -36.62
N LEU A 580 -20.57 20.44 -36.78
CA LEU A 580 -21.17 21.68 -37.27
C LEU A 580 -21.43 21.49 -38.77
N PRO A 581 -22.58 21.93 -39.31
CA PRO A 581 -22.88 21.82 -40.74
C PRO A 581 -21.80 22.41 -41.66
N SER A 582 -21.00 23.36 -41.14
CA SER A 582 -19.85 23.97 -41.80
C SER A 582 -18.59 23.08 -41.88
N GLU A 583 -18.65 21.83 -41.43
CA GLU A 583 -17.56 20.85 -41.54
C GLU A 583 -17.89 19.73 -42.55
N ILE A 584 -19.04 19.85 -43.23
CA ILE A 584 -19.50 18.94 -44.26
C ILE A 584 -19.19 19.58 -45.61
N GLY A 585 -17.94 19.44 -46.04
CA GLY A 585 -17.52 19.81 -47.38
C GLY A 585 -16.20 19.14 -47.74
N ASN A 586 -16.05 18.74 -49.00
CA ASN A 586 -14.87 18.06 -49.52
C ASN A 586 -13.66 19.01 -49.71
N THR A 587 -13.60 20.12 -48.96
CA THR A 587 -12.55 21.12 -49.10
C THR A 587 -11.50 20.97 -48.00
N VAL A 588 -10.29 21.45 -48.27
CA VAL A 588 -9.17 21.45 -47.31
C VAL A 588 -9.51 22.29 -46.06
N ASP A 589 -10.37 23.30 -46.21
CA ASP A 589 -10.77 24.23 -45.14
C ASP A 589 -11.75 23.61 -44.12
N ASP A 590 -12.62 22.70 -44.56
CA ASP A 590 -13.56 21.98 -43.68
C ASP A 590 -12.83 20.95 -42.80
N ALA A 591 -11.82 20.28 -43.36
CA ALA A 591 -10.93 19.40 -42.61
C ALA A 591 -10.11 20.19 -41.58
N LEU A 592 -9.64 21.40 -41.92
CA LEU A 592 -8.93 22.30 -41.01
C LEU A 592 -9.79 22.71 -39.82
N GLY A 593 -11.08 23.05 -40.02
CA GLY A 593 -12.04 23.34 -38.94
C GLY A 593 -12.16 22.22 -37.90
N TYR A 594 -12.29 20.98 -38.38
CA TYR A 594 -12.33 19.77 -37.54
C TYR A 594 -11.01 19.57 -36.75
N TYR A 595 -9.85 19.73 -37.40
CA TYR A 595 -8.55 19.66 -36.73
C TYR A 595 -8.38 20.76 -35.67
N TYR A 596 -8.90 21.96 -35.89
CA TYR A 596 -8.80 23.07 -34.95
C TYR A 596 -9.57 22.83 -33.65
N ARG A 597 -10.78 22.27 -33.73
CA ARG A 597 -11.57 21.92 -32.53
C ARG A 597 -10.91 20.79 -31.74
N LEU A 598 -10.41 19.77 -32.45
CA LEU A 598 -9.71 18.64 -31.86
C LEU A 598 -8.42 19.09 -31.15
N ALA A 599 -7.56 19.85 -31.81
CA ALA A 599 -6.32 20.36 -31.22
C ALA A 599 -6.58 21.28 -30.00
N THR A 600 -7.66 22.07 -30.02
CA THR A 600 -8.05 22.97 -28.91
C THR A 600 -8.58 22.19 -27.71
N ALA A 601 -9.51 21.26 -27.92
CA ALA A 601 -10.06 20.43 -26.85
C ALA A 601 -8.99 19.52 -26.22
N MET A 602 -8.02 19.06 -27.01
CA MET A 602 -6.84 18.33 -26.52
C MET A 602 -5.88 19.25 -25.76
N ARG A 603 -5.60 20.46 -26.24
CA ARG A 603 -4.72 21.41 -25.54
C ARG A 603 -5.25 21.79 -24.15
N ASP A 604 -6.56 21.84 -24.00
CA ASP A 604 -7.15 22.43 -22.79
C ASP A 604 -7.49 21.35 -21.74
N ASN A 605 -7.77 20.12 -22.16
CA ASN A 605 -8.31 19.05 -21.31
C ASN A 605 -7.41 17.82 -21.10
N LEU A 606 -6.17 17.76 -21.61
CA LEU A 606 -5.30 16.61 -21.34
C LEU A 606 -4.95 16.48 -19.86
N ILE A 607 -5.13 15.27 -19.34
CA ILE A 607 -4.67 14.87 -18.00
C ILE A 607 -3.35 14.12 -18.09
N GLU A 608 -2.53 14.17 -17.04
CA GLU A 608 -1.29 13.39 -17.00
C GLU A 608 -1.58 11.92 -17.33
N GLY A 609 -0.75 11.31 -18.17
CA GLY A 609 -0.84 9.90 -18.56
C GLY A 609 -1.68 9.67 -19.81
N ALA A 610 -2.37 10.70 -20.32
CA ALA A 610 -3.15 10.59 -21.54
C ALA A 610 -2.31 10.02 -22.69
N ALA A 611 -2.82 8.98 -23.35
CA ALA A 611 -2.15 8.37 -24.49
C ALA A 611 -2.36 9.27 -25.71
N LEU A 612 -1.29 9.57 -26.43
CA LEU A 612 -1.27 10.42 -27.61
C LEU A 612 -0.94 9.59 -28.84
N GLN A 613 -1.46 10.00 -30.00
CA GLN A 613 -1.08 9.46 -31.30
C GLN A 613 -0.73 10.60 -32.26
N PHE A 614 0.48 10.52 -32.83
CA PHE A 614 1.00 11.45 -33.83
C PHE A 614 0.96 10.82 -35.22
N TRP A 615 0.74 11.65 -36.24
CA TRP A 615 0.79 11.30 -37.66
C TRP A 615 1.43 12.43 -38.46
N ASP A 616 2.03 12.07 -39.59
CA ASP A 616 2.55 12.98 -40.60
C ASP A 616 1.40 13.66 -41.38
N GLU A 617 1.70 14.73 -42.11
CA GLU A 617 0.70 15.59 -42.77
C GLU A 617 -0.13 14.87 -43.86
N SER A 618 -1.31 15.44 -44.10
CA SER A 618 -2.51 15.02 -44.87
C SER A 618 -2.42 13.94 -45.97
N ALA A 619 -1.30 13.78 -46.67
CA ALA A 619 -1.17 12.82 -47.78
C ALA A 619 -1.28 11.35 -47.33
N GLN A 620 -0.90 11.03 -46.09
CA GLN A 620 -0.86 9.64 -45.60
C GLN A 620 -2.17 9.16 -44.96
N PHE A 621 -3.07 10.08 -44.58
CA PHE A 621 -4.30 9.72 -43.85
C PHE A 621 -5.28 8.92 -44.72
N GLU A 622 -5.63 9.44 -45.90
CA GLU A 622 -6.52 8.73 -46.83
C GLU A 622 -5.88 7.45 -47.37
N GLU A 623 -4.55 7.44 -47.52
CA GLU A 623 -3.81 6.26 -47.96
C GLU A 623 -3.79 5.14 -46.90
N VAL A 624 -3.54 5.47 -45.63
CA VAL A 624 -3.57 4.49 -44.53
C VAL A 624 -5.00 4.06 -44.18
N LYS A 625 -6.00 4.89 -44.48
CA LYS A 625 -7.42 4.53 -44.33
C LYS A 625 -7.84 3.38 -45.26
N GLN A 626 -7.21 3.29 -46.44
CA GLN A 626 -7.61 2.39 -47.52
C GLN A 626 -6.76 1.11 -47.63
N ARG A 627 -5.63 1.02 -46.91
CA ARG A 627 -4.67 -0.09 -47.06
C ARG A 627 -5.08 -1.37 -46.31
N ARG A 628 -5.15 -2.49 -47.06
CA ARG A 628 -5.16 -3.89 -46.55
C ARG A 628 -3.78 -4.58 -46.61
N GLN A 629 -2.74 -3.90 -47.08
CA GLN A 629 -1.38 -4.46 -47.25
C GLN A 629 -0.26 -3.56 -46.67
N PRO A 630 0.93 -4.13 -46.34
CA PRO A 630 2.03 -3.42 -45.69
C PRO A 630 2.62 -2.31 -46.57
N CYS A 631 3.02 -1.19 -45.94
CA CYS A 631 3.68 -0.08 -46.63
C CYS A 631 5.20 -0.31 -46.72
N PRO A 632 5.85 -0.06 -47.88
CA PRO A 632 7.30 -0.03 -47.98
C PRO A 632 7.80 1.34 -47.51
N GLY A 633 7.95 1.52 -46.20
CA GLY A 633 8.43 2.77 -45.60
C GLY A 633 8.00 2.91 -44.14
N GLU A 634 8.97 3.13 -43.24
CA GLU A 634 8.95 2.80 -41.81
C GLU A 634 8.16 3.73 -40.86
N TRP A 635 7.08 4.40 -41.29
CA TRP A 635 6.49 5.50 -40.50
C TRP A 635 5.06 5.21 -40.04
N CYS A 636 4.89 4.20 -39.18
CA CYS A 636 3.66 4.05 -38.41
C CYS A 636 3.69 5.04 -37.23
N GLY A 637 2.59 5.77 -37.02
CA GLY A 637 2.52 6.92 -36.12
C GLY A 637 3.07 6.69 -34.70
N HIS A 638 3.69 7.73 -34.15
CA HIS A 638 4.33 7.70 -32.83
C HIS A 638 3.30 7.85 -31.70
N SER A 639 3.37 6.99 -30.67
CA SER A 639 2.44 7.03 -29.53
C SER A 639 3.15 7.44 -28.23
N LEU A 640 2.95 8.69 -27.81
CA LEU A 640 3.54 9.29 -26.60
C LEU A 640 2.55 9.29 -25.43
N LEU A 641 3.02 9.58 -24.21
CA LEU A 641 2.16 9.95 -23.10
C LEU A 641 2.31 11.44 -22.82
N PHE A 642 1.19 12.12 -22.62
CA PHE A 642 1.19 13.47 -22.08
C PHE A 642 1.62 13.43 -20.61
N HIS A 643 2.64 14.19 -20.23
CA HIS A 643 3.07 14.29 -18.83
C HIS A 643 2.52 15.53 -18.14
N SER A 644 2.79 16.73 -18.66
CA SER A 644 2.34 17.96 -18.02
C SER A 644 2.36 19.11 -19.02
N TYR A 645 1.66 20.20 -18.71
CA TYR A 645 1.88 21.46 -19.43
C TYR A 645 3.20 22.11 -19.01
N LYS A 646 3.76 22.91 -19.91
CA LYS A 646 4.78 23.91 -19.60
C LYS A 646 4.07 25.25 -19.39
N THR A 647 4.41 25.96 -18.33
CA THR A 647 3.83 27.27 -18.04
C THR A 647 4.91 28.34 -17.88
N SER A 648 4.61 29.57 -18.32
CA SER A 648 5.42 30.77 -18.09
C SER A 648 4.46 31.91 -17.76
N GLY A 649 4.60 32.54 -16.58
CA GLY A 649 3.68 33.59 -16.13
C GLY A 649 2.21 33.13 -15.99
N GLY A 650 1.97 31.86 -15.64
CA GLY A 650 0.62 31.26 -15.58
C GLY A 650 0.04 30.84 -16.93
N VAL A 651 0.67 31.22 -18.05
CA VAL A 651 0.21 30.87 -19.40
C VAL A 651 0.86 29.58 -19.87
N ARG A 652 0.07 28.68 -20.49
CA ARG A 652 0.57 27.43 -21.08
C ARG A 652 1.41 27.74 -22.33
N THR A 653 2.69 27.37 -22.30
CA THR A 653 3.66 27.64 -23.39
C THR A 653 4.12 26.38 -24.11
N GLY A 654 3.60 25.20 -23.75
CA GLY A 654 3.95 23.93 -24.40
C GLY A 654 3.52 22.72 -23.58
N VAL A 655 4.01 21.54 -23.94
CA VAL A 655 3.75 20.29 -23.23
C VAL A 655 5.04 19.51 -22.99
N ASN A 656 5.06 18.74 -21.90
CA ASN A 656 6.07 17.74 -21.63
C ASN A 656 5.49 16.38 -22.00
N LEU A 657 6.20 15.65 -22.85
CA LEU A 657 5.79 14.32 -23.30
C LEU A 657 6.77 13.26 -22.81
N VAL A 658 6.26 12.04 -22.61
CA VAL A 658 7.05 10.86 -22.27
C VAL A 658 6.92 9.85 -23.39
N ASP A 659 8.06 9.51 -23.97
CA ASP A 659 8.18 8.48 -25.00
C ASP A 659 8.17 7.06 -24.42
N GLN A 660 8.21 6.07 -25.30
CA GLN A 660 8.28 4.65 -24.96
C GLN A 660 9.63 4.21 -24.34
N TYR A 661 10.62 5.10 -24.25
CA TYR A 661 11.95 4.76 -23.73
C TYR A 661 12.03 4.90 -22.20
N SER A 662 10.96 5.36 -21.54
CA SER A 662 10.77 5.41 -20.08
C SER A 662 11.86 6.17 -19.30
N LYS A 663 12.89 6.70 -19.97
CA LYS A 663 13.78 7.68 -19.39
C LYS A 663 12.91 8.90 -19.16
N ARG A 664 13.02 9.54 -17.99
CA ARG A 664 12.47 10.86 -17.71
C ARG A 664 13.08 11.96 -18.61
N LYS A 665 13.48 11.66 -19.84
CA LYS A 665 13.67 12.64 -20.90
C LYS A 665 12.28 13.14 -21.23
N LYS A 666 11.84 14.14 -20.47
CA LYS A 666 10.71 14.96 -20.86
C LYS A 666 11.08 15.53 -22.22
N ILE A 667 10.40 15.08 -23.27
CA ILE A 667 10.53 15.72 -24.57
C ILE A 667 9.77 17.03 -24.43
N GLN A 668 10.51 18.12 -24.54
CA GLN A 668 9.98 19.46 -24.42
C GLN A 668 9.62 19.95 -25.81
N THR A 669 8.34 20.21 -26.06
CA THR A 669 7.90 20.82 -27.32
C THR A 669 7.77 22.34 -27.14
N SER A 670 8.37 23.10 -28.05
CA SER A 670 8.33 24.59 -28.12
C SER A 670 6.96 25.12 -28.63
N PRO A 671 6.66 26.43 -28.51
CA PRO A 671 5.33 26.92 -28.11
C PRO A 671 4.19 26.87 -29.14
N PHE A 672 2.97 27.01 -28.62
CA PHE A 672 1.71 27.23 -29.33
C PHE A 672 1.66 28.58 -30.11
N SER A 673 2.74 29.05 -30.74
CA SER A 673 2.81 30.44 -31.25
C SER A 673 3.18 30.58 -32.73
N GLY A 674 2.30 31.26 -33.46
CA GLY A 674 2.51 32.00 -34.70
C GLY A 674 1.26 32.88 -34.98
N PRO A 675 1.40 34.09 -35.54
CA PRO A 675 0.27 34.98 -35.91
C PRO A 675 -0.68 34.34 -36.92
N ASP A 676 -0.14 33.43 -37.74
CA ASP A 676 -0.86 32.72 -38.81
C ASP A 676 -0.95 31.23 -38.46
N ASN A 677 -2.04 30.81 -37.80
CA ASN A 677 -2.62 29.45 -37.76
C ASN A 677 -1.73 28.17 -37.71
N ASN A 678 -0.42 28.25 -37.47
CA ASN A 678 0.50 27.11 -37.36
C ASN A 678 0.55 26.57 -35.92
N ARG A 679 -0.64 26.29 -35.36
CA ARG A 679 -0.86 25.80 -33.98
C ARG A 679 -0.65 24.28 -33.86
N ARG A 680 0.42 23.78 -34.50
CA ARG A 680 0.82 22.38 -34.59
C ARG A 680 1.80 22.04 -33.45
N LEU A 681 1.52 20.98 -32.67
CA LEU A 681 2.48 20.44 -31.70
C LEU A 681 3.57 19.67 -32.47
N LYS A 682 4.65 20.37 -32.85
CA LYS A 682 5.78 19.76 -33.56
C LYS A 682 6.66 18.94 -32.62
N TRP A 683 7.08 17.78 -33.10
CA TRP A 683 8.00 16.88 -32.41
C TRP A 683 9.33 16.81 -33.17
N ASP A 684 10.39 17.39 -32.59
CA ASP A 684 11.71 17.56 -33.22
C ASP A 684 11.61 18.25 -34.61
N ASP A 685 12.65 18.16 -35.45
CA ASP A 685 12.66 18.69 -36.83
C ASP A 685 11.70 17.94 -37.78
N PHE A 686 10.97 16.94 -37.28
CA PHE A 686 9.99 16.16 -38.03
C PHE A 686 8.59 16.80 -37.89
N GLY A 687 7.97 17.15 -39.01
CA GLY A 687 6.65 17.80 -39.08
C GLY A 687 5.47 16.92 -38.69
N ALA A 688 5.49 16.26 -37.54
CA ALA A 688 4.39 15.43 -37.05
C ALA A 688 3.37 16.26 -36.25
N ASN A 689 2.07 16.01 -36.47
CA ASN A 689 0.97 16.63 -35.74
C ASN A 689 0.37 15.64 -34.72
N ILE A 690 -0.32 16.15 -33.70
CA ILE A 690 -1.14 15.33 -32.78
C ILE A 690 -2.53 15.18 -33.37
N TRP A 691 -3.01 13.94 -33.47
CA TRP A 691 -4.28 13.61 -34.13
C TRP A 691 -5.29 12.93 -33.23
N CYS A 692 -4.85 12.33 -32.12
CA CYS A 692 -5.75 11.70 -31.18
C CYS A 692 -5.11 11.69 -29.79
N ALA A 693 -5.92 11.92 -28.77
CA ALA A 693 -5.56 11.62 -27.40
C ALA A 693 -6.70 10.93 -26.67
N ALA A 694 -6.29 10.17 -25.68
CA ALA A 694 -7.15 9.40 -24.82
C ALA A 694 -6.80 9.71 -23.37
N ASN A 695 -7.64 10.49 -22.70
CA ASN A 695 -7.61 10.63 -21.25
C ASN A 695 -8.15 9.37 -20.61
N TRP A 696 -7.50 8.85 -19.58
CA TRP A 696 -7.96 7.65 -18.89
C TRP A 696 -9.26 7.92 -18.13
N LYS A 697 -10.25 7.03 -18.29
CA LYS A 697 -11.40 6.92 -17.39
C LYS A 697 -10.90 6.11 -16.20
N GLU A 698 -10.69 6.80 -15.09
CA GLU A 698 -10.28 6.11 -13.85
C GLU A 698 -11.34 5.12 -13.37
#